data_AF-A0A3P9IGJ0-F1
#
_entry.id   AF-A0A3P9IGJ0-F1
#
_cell.length_a   1.000
_cell.length_b   1.000
_cell.length_c   1.000
_cell.angle_alpha   90.00
_cell.angle_beta   90.00
_cell.angle_gamma   90.00
#
_symmetry.space_group_name_H-M   'P 1'
#
loop_
_entity.id
_entity.type
_entity.pdbx_description
1 polymer ?
#
loop_
_entity_poly.entity_id
_entity_poly.type
_entity_poly.pdbx_seq_one_letter_code
_entity_poly.pdbx_strand_id
1 'polypeptide(L)'
;MNFEAVLHYKHQNQARDEKKKLRHASGASANSEASNSDSEVDSTDQSPVPSPGQKKVNEDLSKTLLLYTVPAVQGFFRSISLSRGNNLQDTLRVLTLWFDYGHWPEVNEALVEGIKTIQIDTWLQVIPQLIARIDTPRALVGRLIHQLLTDIGRYHPQALIYPLTVASKSTTTARHNAANKILKNMCEHCNTLVQQAMMVSEELIRVAILWHEMWHEGLEEASRLYFGERNVKGMFAVLEPLHAMMERGPQTLKETSFNQAYGRDLMEAQDWCRKYMRSGNVKDLTQAWDLYYHVFRRISKQLPQLTSLELQYVSPKLLMCRDLELAVPGTYDPNQPIIRIQSIAASLQVITSKQRPRKLTIMGSNGHEFMFLLKGHEDLRQDERVMQLFGLVNTLLANDPASLRKNLSIQRYAVIPLSTNSGLIGWVPHCDTLHALIRDYREKKKILLNIEHRIMLRMAPDYDHLTLMEKVEVFEHAVNNTAGDDLAKLLWLKSPSSEVWFDRRTNYTRSLAVMSMVGYILGLGDRHPSNLMLDRLSGKILHIDFGDCFEVSFLSSSFPICALRSFCAVRQVTGLDGNYRITCHTVMEVLREHRDSVMAVLEAFVYDPLLNWRLMDSNTKGTKRSRTRTDSYTAGQSVEALEGIDLGETTHKKAGTTVPESIHSFIGDGLVQPEALNKKAIQIINRVRDKLTGRDFSHDETLDVPTQVELLIKQATSHENLCQCYIGWSVNAPPPSPARFCSAFRLDLSFLLSFRCPFW
;
A
#
# COMPACT_ATOMS: atom_id res chain seq x y z
N MET A 1 17.01 -29.36 1.07
CA MET A 1 16.97 -30.37 2.15
C MET A 1 16.85 -29.78 3.56
N ASN A 2 17.90 -29.24 4.21
CA ASN A 2 17.76 -28.78 5.61
C ASN A 2 16.75 -27.63 5.80
N PHE A 3 16.74 -26.65 4.89
CA PHE A 3 15.73 -25.57 4.92
C PHE A 3 14.31 -26.08 4.70
N GLU A 4 14.11 -27.03 3.78
CA GLU A 4 12.80 -27.65 3.54
C GLU A 4 12.35 -28.49 4.74
N ALA A 5 13.28 -29.14 5.46
CA ALA A 5 12.98 -29.82 6.72
C ALA A 5 12.51 -28.81 7.78
N VAL A 6 13.19 -27.66 7.92
CA VAL A 6 12.75 -26.58 8.82
C VAL A 6 11.35 -26.09 8.46
N LEU A 7 11.07 -25.86 7.17
CA LEU A 7 9.73 -25.46 6.70
C LEU A 7 8.68 -26.55 6.95
N HIS A 8 8.99 -27.81 6.70
CA HIS A 8 8.09 -28.94 6.95
C HIS A 8 7.70 -29.03 8.43
N TYR A 9 8.68 -28.96 9.34
CA TYR A 9 8.41 -28.96 10.78
C TYR A 9 7.71 -27.67 11.25
N LYS A 10 7.98 -26.52 10.63
CA LYS A 10 7.24 -25.26 10.86
C LYS A 10 5.75 -25.42 10.51
N HIS A 11 5.45 -25.98 9.35
CA HIS A 11 4.06 -26.24 8.91
C HIS A 11 3.35 -27.27 9.79
N GLN A 12 4.05 -28.33 10.24
CA GLN A 12 3.48 -29.27 11.21
C GLN A 12 3.17 -28.61 12.56
N ASN A 13 4.00 -27.66 13.00
CA ASN A 13 3.78 -26.95 14.25
C ASN A 13 2.57 -25.99 14.15
N GLN A 14 2.47 -25.23 13.04
CA GLN A 14 1.31 -24.37 12.76
C GLN A 14 -0.01 -25.16 12.68
N ALA A 15 -0.02 -26.30 11.99
CA ALA A 15 -1.20 -27.16 11.89
C ALA A 15 -1.61 -27.78 13.25
N ARG A 16 -0.65 -28.01 14.16
CA ARG A 16 -0.92 -28.46 15.53
C ARG A 16 -1.51 -27.35 16.39
N ASP A 17 -1.00 -26.12 16.29
CA ASP A 17 -1.51 -24.96 17.02
C ASP A 17 -2.93 -24.58 16.58
N GLU A 18 -3.25 -24.68 15.29
CA GLU A 18 -4.63 -24.50 14.79
C GLU A 18 -5.58 -25.57 15.33
N LYS A 19 -5.17 -26.86 15.33
CA LYS A 19 -5.94 -27.95 15.96
C LYS A 19 -6.14 -27.75 17.46
N LYS A 20 -5.18 -27.14 18.16
CA LYS A 20 -5.28 -26.81 19.60
C LYS A 20 -6.30 -25.70 19.85
N LYS A 21 -6.34 -24.66 19.01
CA LYS A 21 -7.34 -23.59 19.06
C LYS A 21 -8.77 -24.10 18.79
N LEU A 22 -8.94 -25.01 17.83
CA LEU A 22 -10.22 -25.66 17.55
C LEU A 22 -10.72 -26.50 18.73
N ARG A 23 -9.83 -27.22 19.42
CA ARG A 23 -10.19 -28.01 20.62
C ARG A 23 -10.59 -27.17 21.82
N HIS A 24 -10.00 -25.98 21.99
CA HIS A 24 -10.39 -25.06 23.06
C HIS A 24 -11.74 -24.38 22.82
N ALA A 25 -12.17 -24.20 21.56
CA ALA A 25 -13.50 -23.67 21.25
C ALA A 25 -14.63 -24.70 21.47
N SER A 26 -14.34 -25.99 21.35
CA SER A 26 -15.31 -27.09 21.52
C SER A 26 -15.42 -27.64 22.95
N GLY A 27 -14.61 -27.15 23.90
CA GLY A 27 -14.52 -27.69 25.26
C GLY A 27 -15.37 -26.99 26.33
N ALA A 28 -16.17 -25.97 25.98
CA ALA A 28 -16.91 -25.15 26.94
C ALA A 28 -18.34 -25.65 27.26
N SER A 29 -18.71 -26.86 26.87
CA SER A 29 -20.04 -27.43 27.14
C SER A 29 -19.97 -28.92 27.47
N ALA A 30 -19.45 -29.26 28.65
CA ALA A 30 -19.75 -30.52 29.35
C ALA A 30 -19.05 -30.54 30.73
N ASN A 31 -19.83 -30.28 31.79
CA ASN A 31 -19.88 -31.07 33.03
C ASN A 31 -20.49 -30.23 34.15
N SER A 32 -21.74 -30.57 34.51
CA SER A 32 -22.40 -30.17 35.75
C SER A 32 -22.84 -31.44 36.49
N GLU A 33 -22.87 -31.32 37.83
CA GLU A 33 -23.32 -32.27 38.87
C GLU A 33 -22.27 -33.29 39.38
N ALA A 34 -22.04 -33.52 40.68
CA ALA A 34 -22.32 -32.83 41.94
C ALA A 34 -21.53 -33.57 43.06
N SER A 35 -20.97 -32.85 44.05
CA SER A 35 -21.04 -33.18 45.50
C SER A 35 -20.09 -32.29 46.33
N ASN A 36 -20.66 -31.73 47.41
CA ASN A 36 -20.09 -30.78 48.38
C ASN A 36 -19.06 -31.40 49.34
N SER A 37 -18.08 -30.60 49.79
CA SER A 37 -17.81 -30.34 51.22
C SER A 37 -16.73 -29.26 51.41
N ASP A 38 -16.98 -28.39 52.39
CA ASP A 38 -16.20 -27.22 52.81
C ASP A 38 -14.79 -27.54 53.35
N SER A 39 -13.81 -26.69 53.06
CA SER A 39 -13.06 -25.88 54.05
C SER A 39 -11.77 -25.26 53.45
N GLU A 40 -11.36 -24.18 54.08
CA GLU A 40 -10.49 -23.07 53.68
C GLU A 40 -9.01 -23.41 53.34
N VAL A 41 -8.37 -22.54 52.54
CA VAL A 41 -7.06 -21.85 52.77
C VAL A 41 -6.24 -21.63 51.47
N ASP A 42 -5.83 -20.37 51.27
CA ASP A 42 -4.79 -19.78 50.39
C ASP A 42 -4.79 -20.01 48.86
N SER A 43 -5.02 -18.92 48.10
CA SER A 43 -4.77 -18.83 46.65
C SER A 43 -3.60 -17.90 46.32
N THR A 44 -2.41 -18.48 46.25
CA THR A 44 -1.28 -17.93 45.49
C THR A 44 -1.46 -18.20 43.99
N ASP A 45 -1.35 -17.12 43.21
CA ASP A 45 -0.95 -17.00 41.81
C ASP A 45 -0.48 -18.31 41.10
N GLN A 46 -1.33 -18.94 40.29
CA GLN A 46 -0.91 -19.96 39.31
C GLN A 46 -1.71 -19.85 38.01
N SER A 47 -1.01 -19.40 36.98
CA SER A 47 -1.39 -19.64 35.57
C SER A 47 -1.38 -21.15 35.29
N PRO A 48 -2.20 -21.68 34.37
CA PRO A 48 -2.29 -23.12 34.15
C PRO A 48 -0.97 -23.66 33.57
N VAL A 49 -0.28 -24.50 34.35
CA VAL A 49 0.94 -25.21 33.95
C VAL A 49 0.58 -26.29 32.94
N PRO A 50 1.24 -26.37 31.77
CA PRO A 50 0.96 -27.42 30.79
C PRO A 50 1.41 -28.80 31.32
N SER A 51 0.60 -29.82 31.06
CA SER A 51 0.79 -31.20 31.54
C SER A 51 2.16 -31.77 31.13
N PRO A 52 2.77 -32.70 31.91
CA PRO A 52 4.14 -33.20 31.70
C PRO A 52 4.39 -33.81 30.30
N GLY A 53 3.37 -34.45 29.70
CA GLY A 53 3.46 -35.01 28.35
C GLY A 53 3.48 -33.97 27.23
N GLN A 54 2.93 -32.77 27.43
CA GLN A 54 2.96 -31.70 26.42
C GLN A 54 4.28 -30.93 26.41
N LYS A 55 4.97 -30.81 27.57
CA LYS A 55 6.31 -30.20 27.64
C LYS A 55 7.35 -31.04 26.90
N LYS A 56 7.32 -32.36 27.08
CA LYS A 56 8.28 -33.30 26.46
C LYS A 56 8.20 -33.30 24.92
N VAL A 57 6.99 -33.28 24.36
CA VAL A 57 6.78 -33.27 22.89
C VAL A 57 7.20 -31.93 22.24
N ASN A 58 7.03 -30.81 22.94
CA ASN A 58 7.45 -29.50 22.44
C ASN A 58 8.98 -29.30 22.52
N GLU A 59 9.62 -29.84 23.56
CA GLU A 59 11.08 -29.87 23.68
C GLU A 59 11.73 -30.72 22.58
N ASP A 60 11.17 -31.89 22.26
CA ASP A 60 11.69 -32.76 21.20
C ASP A 60 11.55 -32.13 19.80
N LEU A 61 10.46 -31.43 19.52
CA LEU A 61 10.26 -30.72 18.26
C LEU A 61 11.20 -29.50 18.14
N SER A 62 11.43 -28.79 19.24
CA SER A 62 12.35 -27.64 19.28
C SER A 62 13.80 -28.08 19.05
N LYS A 63 14.22 -29.20 19.66
CA LYS A 63 15.53 -29.82 19.41
C LYS A 63 15.65 -30.30 17.96
N THR A 64 14.60 -30.88 17.40
CA THR A 64 14.58 -31.32 16.00
C THR A 64 14.66 -30.14 15.02
N LEU A 65 13.95 -29.04 15.30
CA LEU A 65 14.07 -27.81 14.51
C LEU A 65 15.48 -27.22 14.59
N LEU A 66 16.07 -27.18 15.79
CA LEU A 66 17.41 -26.65 15.99
C LEU A 66 18.47 -27.46 15.24
N LEU A 67 18.32 -28.80 15.21
CA LEU A 67 19.18 -29.73 14.46
C LEU A 67 19.27 -29.39 12.97
N TYR A 68 18.18 -28.93 12.35
CA TYR A 68 18.16 -28.57 10.93
C TYR A 68 18.40 -27.08 10.67
N THR A 69 18.07 -26.20 11.63
CA THR A 69 18.16 -24.74 11.46
C THR A 69 19.61 -24.29 11.39
N VAL A 70 20.47 -24.74 12.31
CA VAL A 70 21.89 -24.32 12.33
C VAL A 70 22.61 -24.73 11.04
N PRO A 71 22.52 -25.99 10.56
CA PRO A 71 23.12 -26.38 9.28
C PRO A 71 22.51 -25.66 8.08
N ALA A 72 21.22 -25.33 8.10
CA ALA A 72 20.60 -24.55 7.03
C ALA A 72 21.21 -23.15 6.94
N VAL A 73 21.35 -22.46 8.08
CA VAL A 73 21.99 -21.14 8.16
C VAL A 73 23.42 -21.20 7.63
N GLN A 74 24.25 -22.12 8.13
CA GLN A 74 25.63 -22.29 7.68
C GLN A 74 25.73 -22.61 6.18
N GLY A 75 24.81 -23.44 5.66
CA GLY A 75 24.73 -23.78 4.25
C GLY A 75 24.43 -22.57 3.36
N PHE A 76 23.46 -21.73 3.76
CA PHE A 76 23.14 -20.51 3.01
C PHE A 76 24.28 -19.48 3.04
N PHE A 77 24.96 -19.31 4.18
CA PHE A 77 26.12 -18.41 4.22
C PHE A 77 27.21 -18.84 3.22
N ARG A 78 27.46 -20.15 3.10
CA ARG A 78 28.37 -20.69 2.08
C ARG A 78 27.83 -20.48 0.67
N SER A 79 26.55 -20.74 0.40
CA SER A 79 25.99 -20.53 -0.95
C SER A 79 26.09 -19.07 -1.37
N ILE A 80 25.77 -18.14 -0.47
CA ILE A 80 25.86 -16.70 -0.72
C ILE A 80 27.29 -16.27 -1.01
N SER A 81 28.28 -16.81 -0.28
CA SER A 81 29.70 -16.50 -0.52
C SER A 81 30.21 -16.98 -1.89
N LEU A 82 29.59 -18.03 -2.44
CA LEU A 82 29.93 -18.60 -3.74
C LEU A 82 29.14 -17.93 -4.89
N SER A 83 27.95 -17.42 -4.60
CA SER A 83 27.06 -16.76 -5.55
C SER A 83 27.53 -15.33 -5.86
N ARG A 84 28.08 -15.11 -7.05
CA ARG A 84 28.46 -13.76 -7.52
C ARG A 84 27.21 -13.02 -8.04
N GLY A 85 26.66 -12.12 -7.23
CA GLY A 85 25.66 -11.11 -7.64
C GLY A 85 24.19 -11.56 -7.66
N ASN A 86 23.90 -12.86 -7.75
CA ASN A 86 22.55 -13.40 -7.72
C ASN A 86 22.30 -14.22 -6.44
N ASN A 87 22.21 -13.54 -5.31
CA ASN A 87 22.06 -14.16 -3.99
C ASN A 87 20.87 -13.60 -3.18
N LEU A 88 19.99 -12.80 -3.81
CA LEU A 88 18.82 -12.22 -3.15
C LEU A 88 17.94 -13.30 -2.53
N GLN A 89 17.67 -14.38 -3.27
CA GLN A 89 16.87 -15.50 -2.79
C GLN A 89 17.45 -16.13 -1.53
N ASP A 90 18.74 -16.47 -1.53
CA ASP A 90 19.40 -17.08 -0.39
C ASP A 90 19.49 -16.12 0.79
N THR A 91 19.76 -14.84 0.53
CA THR A 91 19.81 -13.79 1.56
C THR A 91 18.46 -13.65 2.25
N LEU A 92 17.36 -13.65 1.49
CA LEU A 92 16.01 -13.60 2.05
C LEU A 92 15.69 -14.84 2.89
N ARG A 93 16.13 -16.03 2.48
CA ARG A 93 15.98 -17.25 3.28
C ARG A 93 16.74 -17.19 4.60
N VAL A 94 17.95 -16.61 4.60
CA VAL A 94 18.70 -16.33 5.83
C VAL A 94 17.91 -15.37 6.73
N LEU A 95 17.32 -14.30 6.18
CA LEU A 95 16.49 -13.37 6.95
C LEU A 95 15.26 -14.05 7.57
N THR A 96 14.57 -14.93 6.83
CA THR A 96 13.44 -15.70 7.36
C THR A 96 13.88 -16.54 8.56
N LEU A 97 14.98 -17.30 8.43
CA LEU A 97 15.51 -18.11 9.54
C LEU A 97 15.95 -17.26 10.72
N TRP A 98 16.60 -16.12 10.46
CA TRP A 98 17.07 -15.20 11.48
C TRP A 98 15.93 -14.57 12.27
N PHE A 99 14.93 -14.02 11.59
CA PHE A 99 13.82 -13.34 12.27
C PHE A 99 12.92 -14.32 13.03
N ASP A 100 12.71 -15.53 12.51
CA ASP A 100 11.86 -16.53 13.17
C ASP A 100 12.57 -17.25 14.31
N TYR A 101 13.81 -17.71 14.09
CA TYR A 101 14.53 -18.62 14.99
C TYR A 101 15.80 -18.04 15.62
N GLY A 102 16.25 -16.86 15.21
CA GLY A 102 17.49 -16.24 15.73
C GLY A 102 17.43 -15.75 17.18
N HIS A 103 16.32 -16.00 17.90
CA HIS A 103 16.27 -15.82 19.34
C HIS A 103 16.90 -16.98 20.11
N TRP A 104 17.15 -18.12 19.43
CA TRP A 104 17.89 -19.24 19.99
C TRP A 104 19.41 -18.96 19.96
N PRO A 105 20.14 -19.20 21.06
CA PRO A 105 21.57 -18.90 21.15
C PRO A 105 22.42 -19.58 20.07
N GLU A 106 22.17 -20.86 19.79
CA GLU A 106 22.96 -21.64 18.80
C GLU A 106 22.78 -21.09 17.38
N VAL A 107 21.55 -20.67 17.04
CA VAL A 107 21.26 -20.05 15.75
C VAL A 107 21.90 -18.66 15.67
N ASN A 108 21.83 -17.88 16.76
CA ASN A 108 22.45 -16.55 16.83
C ASN A 108 23.98 -16.63 16.68
N GLU A 109 24.64 -17.62 17.28
CA GLU A 109 26.08 -17.82 17.12
C GLU A 109 26.45 -18.10 15.65
N ALA A 110 25.73 -19.03 15.00
CA ALA A 110 25.92 -19.32 13.58
C ALA A 110 25.65 -18.10 12.67
N LEU A 111 24.68 -17.26 13.03
CA LEU A 111 24.40 -16.00 12.32
C LEU A 111 25.52 -14.96 12.49
N VAL A 112 26.04 -14.80 13.72
CA VAL A 112 27.14 -13.86 14.00
C VAL A 112 28.40 -14.26 13.23
N GLU A 113 28.73 -15.56 13.21
CA GLU A 113 29.84 -16.07 12.42
C GLU A 113 29.60 -15.86 10.92
N GLY A 114 28.43 -16.25 10.42
CA GLY A 114 28.06 -16.12 9.02
C GLY A 114 28.12 -14.66 8.51
N ILE A 115 27.59 -13.71 9.28
CA ILE A 115 27.56 -12.29 8.91
C ILE A 115 28.97 -11.71 8.81
N LYS A 116 29.92 -12.16 9.64
CA LYS A 116 31.33 -11.75 9.54
C LYS A 116 32.03 -12.30 8.29
N THR A 117 31.56 -13.43 7.74
CA THR A 117 32.18 -14.07 6.56
C THR A 117 31.65 -13.52 5.22
N ILE A 118 30.42 -13.02 5.19
CA ILE A 118 29.78 -12.48 3.98
C ILE A 118 30.28 -11.06 3.67
N GLN A 119 30.37 -10.73 2.37
CA GLN A 119 30.62 -9.37 1.92
C GLN A 119 29.46 -8.44 2.24
N ILE A 120 29.78 -7.24 2.75
CA ILE A 120 28.80 -6.26 3.23
C ILE A 120 27.81 -5.82 2.13
N ASP A 121 28.24 -5.82 0.86
CA ASP A 121 27.43 -5.47 -0.32
C ASP A 121 26.15 -6.31 -0.46
N THR A 122 26.20 -7.56 0.00
CA THR A 122 25.06 -8.49 -0.08
C THR A 122 23.84 -7.96 0.67
N TRP A 123 24.08 -7.28 1.80
CA TRP A 123 23.02 -6.78 2.67
C TRP A 123 22.31 -5.56 2.11
N LEU A 124 22.91 -4.86 1.12
CA LEU A 124 22.34 -3.67 0.51
C LEU A 124 20.96 -3.96 -0.13
N GLN A 125 20.80 -5.15 -0.71
CA GLN A 125 19.56 -5.55 -1.39
C GLN A 125 18.40 -5.80 -0.43
N VAL A 126 18.68 -6.02 0.86
CA VAL A 126 17.71 -6.36 1.90
C VAL A 126 17.66 -5.33 3.04
N ILE A 127 18.29 -4.17 2.87
CA ILE A 127 18.18 -3.03 3.81
C ILE A 127 16.74 -2.77 4.21
N PRO A 128 15.76 -2.67 3.29
CA PRO A 128 14.44 -2.29 3.74
C PRO A 128 13.82 -3.41 4.61
N GLN A 129 14.12 -4.71 4.41
CA GLN A 129 13.70 -5.79 5.32
C GLN A 129 14.31 -5.64 6.72
N LEU A 130 15.60 -5.32 6.81
CA LEU A 130 16.30 -5.08 8.08
C LEU A 130 15.67 -3.89 8.82
N ILE A 131 15.42 -2.79 8.10
CA ILE A 131 14.81 -1.57 8.64
C ILE A 131 13.37 -1.83 9.11
N ALA A 132 12.59 -2.69 8.45
CA ALA A 132 11.24 -3.04 8.90
C ALA A 132 11.22 -3.74 10.27
N ARG A 133 12.33 -4.37 10.67
CA ARG A 133 12.46 -5.11 11.95
C ARG A 133 13.41 -4.44 12.94
N ILE A 134 13.76 -3.17 12.73
CA ILE A 134 14.70 -2.41 13.58
C ILE A 134 14.25 -2.28 15.05
N ASP A 135 12.95 -2.34 15.29
CA ASP A 135 12.26 -2.25 16.59
C ASP A 135 11.76 -3.60 17.12
N THR A 136 12.36 -4.70 16.65
CA THR A 136 12.01 -6.05 17.10
C THR A 136 12.12 -6.19 18.64
N PRO A 137 11.10 -6.76 19.33
CA PRO A 137 11.12 -6.90 20.79
C PRO A 137 12.12 -7.97 21.28
N ARG A 138 12.59 -8.85 20.38
CA ARG A 138 13.58 -9.89 20.67
C ARG A 138 14.98 -9.28 20.75
N ALA A 139 15.53 -9.17 21.96
CA ALA A 139 16.79 -8.46 22.22
C ALA A 139 18.04 -9.03 21.51
N LEU A 140 18.15 -10.36 21.35
CA LEU A 140 19.27 -10.97 20.62
C LEU A 140 19.26 -10.57 19.14
N VAL A 141 18.11 -10.75 18.49
CA VAL A 141 17.91 -10.39 17.07
C VAL A 141 18.10 -8.89 16.85
N GLY A 142 17.48 -8.04 17.66
CA GLY A 142 17.56 -6.59 17.53
C GLY A 142 18.99 -6.05 17.66
N ARG A 143 19.78 -6.57 18.62
CA ARG A 143 21.20 -6.19 18.77
C ARG A 143 22.02 -6.51 17.53
N LEU A 144 21.80 -7.69 16.96
CA LEU A 144 22.51 -8.13 15.76
C LEU A 144 22.11 -7.24 14.55
N ILE A 145 20.83 -6.89 14.40
CA ILE A 145 20.36 -5.95 13.36
C ILE A 145 21.07 -4.60 13.50
N HIS A 146 21.11 -4.05 14.73
CA HIS A 146 21.74 -2.75 14.97
C HIS A 146 23.24 -2.76 14.66
N GLN A 147 23.93 -3.85 14.98
CA GLN A 147 25.34 -4.03 14.64
C GLN A 147 25.53 -4.07 13.12
N LEU A 148 24.77 -4.91 12.41
CA LEU A 148 24.85 -5.04 10.95
C LEU A 148 24.53 -3.71 10.24
N LEU A 149 23.48 -2.99 10.64
CA LEU A 149 23.15 -1.68 10.06
C LEU A 149 24.23 -0.62 10.35
N THR A 150 24.88 -0.69 11.51
CA THR A 150 26.01 0.20 11.83
C THR A 150 27.22 -0.12 10.93
N ASP A 151 27.50 -1.39 10.68
CA ASP A 151 28.58 -1.82 9.78
C ASP A 151 28.28 -1.42 8.32
N ILE A 152 27.04 -1.60 7.84
CA ILE A 152 26.63 -1.11 6.52
C ILE A 152 26.76 0.41 6.45
N GLY A 153 26.36 1.12 7.51
CA GLY A 153 26.47 2.58 7.60
C GLY A 153 27.91 3.09 7.54
N ARG A 154 28.90 2.27 7.91
CA ARG A 154 30.33 2.62 7.83
C ARG A 154 30.88 2.49 6.41
N TYR A 155 30.53 1.44 5.68
CA TYR A 155 31.07 1.18 4.32
C TYR A 155 30.22 1.78 3.20
N HIS A 156 28.89 1.78 3.34
CA HIS A 156 27.93 2.22 2.33
C HIS A 156 26.86 3.16 2.92
N PRO A 157 27.25 4.33 3.47
CA PRO A 157 26.32 5.24 4.15
C PRO A 157 25.19 5.75 3.23
N GLN A 158 25.46 5.92 1.93
CA GLN A 158 24.50 6.42 0.94
C GLN A 158 23.30 5.48 0.73
N ALA A 159 23.48 4.17 0.87
CA ALA A 159 22.39 3.20 0.73
C ALA A 159 21.40 3.26 1.91
N LEU A 160 21.88 3.68 3.07
CA LEU A 160 21.20 3.51 4.33
C LEU A 160 20.55 4.81 4.84
N ILE A 161 21.00 5.96 4.32
CA ILE A 161 20.56 7.28 4.79
C ILE A 161 19.06 7.57 4.57
N TYR A 162 18.50 7.26 3.40
CA TYR A 162 17.06 7.50 3.15
C TYR A 162 16.17 6.59 4.01
N PRO A 163 16.38 5.25 4.04
CA PRO A 163 15.59 4.38 4.91
C PRO A 163 15.68 4.74 6.40
N LEU A 164 16.87 5.11 6.91
CA LEU A 164 17.00 5.55 8.30
C LEU A 164 16.35 6.90 8.56
N THR A 165 16.46 7.85 7.63
CA THR A 165 15.82 9.17 7.79
C THR A 165 14.30 9.00 7.91
N VAL A 166 13.69 8.11 7.12
CA VAL A 166 12.26 7.77 7.26
C VAL A 166 11.97 7.12 8.60
N ALA A 167 12.78 6.14 9.03
CA ALA A 167 12.60 5.46 10.32
C ALA A 167 12.77 6.41 11.52
N SER A 168 13.66 7.40 11.41
CA SER A 168 13.90 8.44 12.43
C SER A 168 12.70 9.38 12.61
N LYS A 169 11.81 9.49 11.62
CA LYS A 169 10.60 10.31 11.67
C LYS A 169 9.34 9.49 12.03
N SER A 170 9.51 8.23 12.45
CA SER A 170 8.39 7.37 12.84
C SER A 170 7.71 7.85 14.11
N THR A 171 6.38 7.65 14.19
CA THR A 171 5.58 7.89 15.39
C THR A 171 5.82 6.86 16.49
N THR A 172 6.29 5.65 16.14
CA THR A 172 6.60 4.60 17.10
C THR A 172 7.93 4.90 17.81
N THR A 173 7.87 5.09 19.13
CA THR A 173 9.03 5.49 19.95
C THR A 173 10.20 4.50 19.88
N ALA A 174 9.95 3.19 19.90
CA ALA A 174 11.00 2.17 19.82
C ALA A 174 11.78 2.26 18.50
N ARG A 175 11.07 2.41 17.39
CA ARG A 175 11.62 2.56 16.04
C ARG A 175 12.38 3.87 15.87
N HIS A 176 11.79 4.98 16.32
CA HIS A 176 12.42 6.30 16.33
C HIS A 176 13.75 6.28 17.10
N ASN A 177 13.76 5.73 18.31
CA ASN A 177 14.94 5.66 19.16
C ASN A 177 16.05 4.78 18.56
N ALA A 178 15.69 3.61 18.02
CA ALA A 178 16.66 2.71 17.39
C ALA A 178 17.27 3.34 16.12
N ALA A 179 16.46 3.96 15.26
CA ALA A 179 16.94 4.63 14.06
C ALA A 179 17.87 5.81 14.40
N ASN A 180 17.50 6.65 15.37
CA ASN A 180 18.32 7.77 15.81
C ASN A 180 19.63 7.32 16.47
N LYS A 181 19.64 6.18 17.14
CA LYS A 181 20.88 5.61 17.68
C LYS A 181 21.86 5.23 16.55
N ILE A 182 21.38 4.61 15.48
CA ILE A 182 22.22 4.23 14.33
C ILE A 182 22.68 5.48 13.56
N LEU A 183 21.78 6.47 13.35
CA LEU A 183 22.16 7.75 12.74
C LEU A 183 23.25 8.47 13.53
N LYS A 184 23.19 8.46 14.87
CA LYS A 184 24.25 9.04 15.71
C LYS A 184 25.60 8.36 15.50
N ASN A 185 25.63 7.02 15.43
CA ASN A 185 26.85 6.27 15.11
C ASN A 185 27.37 6.62 13.70
N MET A 186 26.46 6.80 12.73
CA MET A 186 26.85 7.22 11.38
C MET A 186 27.40 8.64 11.33
N CYS A 187 26.93 9.55 12.20
CA CYS A 187 27.46 10.91 12.28
C CYS A 187 28.95 10.94 12.68
N GLU A 188 29.44 9.95 13.44
CA GLU A 188 30.87 9.87 13.80
C GLU A 188 31.77 9.71 12.57
N HIS A 189 31.26 9.07 11.52
CA HIS A 189 32.00 8.79 10.29
C HIS A 189 31.62 9.72 9.12
N CYS A 190 30.35 10.14 9.03
CA CYS A 190 29.80 10.87 7.88
C CYS A 190 28.80 11.97 8.30
N ASN A 191 29.18 12.82 9.26
CA ASN A 191 28.29 13.88 9.76
C ASN A 191 27.72 14.79 8.66
N THR A 192 28.57 15.24 7.72
CA THR A 192 28.20 16.11 6.60
C THR A 192 27.08 15.50 5.76
N LEU A 193 27.25 14.24 5.34
CA LEU A 193 26.27 13.49 4.58
C LEU A 193 24.94 13.34 5.33
N VAL A 194 24.98 13.00 6.62
CA VAL A 194 23.76 12.82 7.43
C VAL A 194 23.00 14.13 7.56
N GLN A 195 23.68 15.24 7.90
CA GLN A 195 23.04 16.55 8.03
C GLN A 195 22.46 17.03 6.69
N GLN A 196 23.19 16.85 5.59
CA GLN A 196 22.71 17.16 4.25
C GLN A 196 21.45 16.37 3.90
N ALA A 197 21.43 15.07 4.16
CA ALA A 197 20.30 14.21 3.85
C ALA A 197 19.06 14.51 4.72
N MET A 198 19.24 14.78 6.01
CA MET A 198 18.13 15.16 6.90
C MET A 198 17.50 16.48 6.42
N MET A 199 18.33 17.49 6.12
CA MET A 199 17.85 18.78 5.61
C MET A 199 17.14 18.62 4.26
N VAL A 200 17.74 17.90 3.30
CA VAL A 200 17.11 17.66 1.98
C VAL A 200 15.79 16.92 2.14
N SER A 201 15.72 15.90 3.00
CA SER A 201 14.48 15.16 3.27
C SER A 201 13.40 16.05 3.86
N GLU A 202 13.70 16.86 4.89
CA GLU A 202 12.72 17.77 5.52
C GLU A 202 12.19 18.82 4.56
N GLU A 203 13.07 19.43 3.77
CA GLU A 203 12.68 20.46 2.82
C GLU A 203 11.91 19.87 1.63
N LEU A 204 12.24 18.66 1.17
CA LEU A 204 11.43 17.96 0.17
C LEU A 204 10.04 17.61 0.69
N ILE A 205 9.90 17.21 1.96
CA ILE A 205 8.58 16.99 2.58
C ILE A 205 7.77 18.30 2.61
N ARG A 206 8.40 19.43 2.98
CA ARG A 206 7.77 20.76 2.96
C ARG A 206 7.31 21.16 1.55
N VAL A 207 8.11 20.88 0.53
CA VAL A 207 7.76 21.14 -0.87
C VAL A 207 6.66 20.20 -1.37
N ALA A 208 6.61 18.96 -0.88
CA ALA A 208 5.64 17.96 -1.29
C ALA A 208 4.21 18.36 -0.95
N ILE A 209 4.01 19.01 0.20
CA ILE A 209 2.70 19.37 0.72
C ILE A 209 2.74 20.80 1.28
N LEU A 210 2.03 21.72 0.63
CA LEU A 210 1.95 23.11 1.09
C LEU A 210 0.91 23.28 2.20
N TRP A 211 1.06 24.30 3.07
CA TRP A 211 0.05 24.64 4.09
C TRP A 211 -1.37 24.81 3.50
N HIS A 212 -1.48 25.41 2.31
CA HIS A 212 -2.76 25.57 1.62
C HIS A 212 -3.43 24.22 1.34
N GLU A 213 -2.65 23.19 1.00
CA GLU A 213 -3.16 21.85 0.71
C GLU A 213 -3.51 21.09 1.98
N MET A 214 -2.66 21.18 3.02
CA MET A 214 -2.95 20.59 4.33
C MET A 214 -4.24 21.13 4.93
N TRP A 215 -4.43 22.45 4.86
CA TRP A 215 -5.66 23.09 5.33
C TRP A 215 -6.86 22.73 4.47
N HIS A 216 -6.71 22.64 3.14
CA HIS A 216 -7.82 22.24 2.27
C HIS A 216 -8.30 20.82 2.57
N GLU A 217 -7.40 19.84 2.61
CA GLU A 217 -7.74 18.44 2.90
C GLU A 217 -8.22 18.28 4.35
N GLY A 218 -7.54 18.90 5.31
CA GLY A 218 -7.90 18.83 6.71
C GLY A 218 -9.28 19.42 7.01
N LEU A 219 -9.64 20.54 6.37
CA LEU A 219 -10.98 21.12 6.48
C LEU A 219 -12.04 20.28 5.78
N GLU A 220 -11.72 19.67 4.64
CA GLU A 220 -12.62 18.75 3.94
C GLU A 220 -12.95 17.54 4.83
N GLU A 221 -11.93 16.91 5.43
CA GLU A 221 -12.12 15.75 6.32
C GLU A 221 -12.79 16.13 7.64
N ALA A 222 -12.41 17.26 8.25
CA ALA A 222 -13.07 17.77 9.46
C ALA A 222 -14.56 18.06 9.19
N SER A 223 -14.91 18.56 8.00
CA SER A 223 -16.29 18.83 7.63
C SER A 223 -17.09 17.54 7.46
N ARG A 224 -16.48 16.50 6.89
CA ARG A 224 -17.08 15.17 6.74
C ARG A 224 -17.41 14.55 8.10
N LEU A 225 -16.48 14.66 9.06
CA LEU A 225 -16.67 14.16 10.42
C LEU A 225 -17.76 14.93 11.17
N TYR A 226 -17.76 16.26 11.07
CA TYR A 226 -18.74 17.08 11.79
C TYR A 226 -20.14 17.03 11.18
N PHE A 227 -20.30 17.31 9.89
CA PHE A 227 -21.61 17.36 9.25
C PHE A 227 -22.14 15.98 8.86
N GLY A 228 -21.27 15.06 8.43
CA GLY A 228 -21.65 13.72 7.98
C GLY A 228 -21.85 12.74 9.14
N GLU A 229 -20.88 12.66 10.05
CA GLU A 229 -20.88 11.68 11.14
C GLU A 229 -21.27 12.26 12.51
N ARG A 230 -21.44 13.59 12.63
CA ARG A 230 -21.68 14.30 13.90
C ARG A 230 -20.61 14.04 14.96
N ASN A 231 -19.39 13.75 14.51
CA ASN A 231 -18.25 13.45 15.37
C ASN A 231 -17.41 14.69 15.65
N VAL A 232 -17.76 15.42 16.72
CA VAL A 232 -17.08 16.66 17.11
C VAL A 232 -15.67 16.41 17.65
N LYS A 233 -15.46 15.32 18.40
CA LYS A 233 -14.14 14.98 18.93
C LYS A 233 -13.16 14.63 17.81
N GLY A 234 -13.61 13.84 16.82
CA GLY A 234 -12.81 13.50 15.64
C GLY A 234 -12.45 14.73 14.81
N MET A 235 -13.39 15.68 14.65
CA MET A 235 -13.11 16.95 13.99
C MET A 235 -11.96 17.72 14.67
N PHE A 236 -11.94 17.82 16.00
CA PHE A 236 -10.83 18.48 16.71
C PHE A 236 -9.50 17.76 16.52
N ALA A 237 -9.50 16.42 16.57
CA ALA A 237 -8.30 15.63 16.35
C ALA A 237 -7.67 15.86 14.97
N VAL A 238 -8.48 16.22 13.95
CA VAL A 238 -7.99 16.59 12.61
C VAL A 238 -7.45 18.03 12.56
N LEU A 239 -8.13 18.98 13.20
CA LEU A 239 -7.80 20.41 13.09
C LEU A 239 -6.69 20.87 14.05
N GLU A 240 -6.59 20.28 15.23
CA GLU A 240 -5.62 20.67 16.27
C GLU A 240 -4.16 20.57 15.80
N PRO A 241 -3.72 19.49 15.11
CA PRO A 241 -2.37 19.42 14.55
C PRO A 241 -2.06 20.52 13.53
N LEU A 242 -3.06 20.97 12.76
CA LEU A 242 -2.89 22.04 11.76
C LEU A 242 -2.71 23.40 12.42
N HIS A 243 -3.45 23.66 13.49
CA HIS A 243 -3.25 24.86 14.31
C HIS A 243 -1.90 24.83 15.03
N ALA A 244 -1.52 23.70 15.63
CA ALA A 244 -0.21 23.53 16.27
C ALA A 244 0.95 23.73 15.28
N MET A 245 0.76 23.38 14.00
CA MET A 245 1.73 23.67 12.95
C MET A 245 1.86 25.19 12.70
N MET A 246 0.75 25.92 12.67
CA MET A 246 0.76 27.38 12.47
C MET A 246 1.30 28.15 13.68
N GLU A 247 1.09 27.66 14.90
CA GLU A 247 1.63 28.25 16.13
C GLU A 247 3.17 28.26 16.14
N ARG A 248 3.84 27.34 15.42
CA ARG A 248 5.31 27.36 15.24
C ARG A 248 5.80 28.56 14.42
N GLY A 249 4.90 29.26 13.74
CA GLY A 249 5.21 30.41 12.89
C GLY A 249 5.67 30.04 11.47
N PRO A 250 5.52 30.97 10.51
CA PRO A 250 5.95 30.76 9.13
C PRO A 250 7.47 30.75 9.02
N GLN A 251 8.02 29.77 8.30
CA GLN A 251 9.46 29.60 8.08
C GLN A 251 9.88 30.01 6.66
N THR A 252 8.94 30.01 5.71
CA THR A 252 9.19 30.32 4.30
C THR A 252 8.33 31.48 3.83
N LEU A 253 8.69 32.10 2.69
CA LEU A 253 7.92 33.22 2.12
C LEU A 253 6.49 32.78 1.76
N LYS A 254 6.32 31.55 1.27
CA LYS A 254 4.99 31.01 0.94
C LYS A 254 4.15 30.81 2.21
N GLU A 255 4.72 30.28 3.28
CA GLU A 255 4.06 30.16 4.59
C GLU A 255 3.72 31.54 5.17
N THR A 256 4.62 32.51 5.01
CA THR A 256 4.40 33.91 5.44
C THR A 256 3.19 34.49 4.72
N SER A 257 3.10 34.31 3.39
CA SER A 257 1.95 34.77 2.60
C SER A 257 0.64 34.09 3.00
N PHE A 258 0.68 32.81 3.37
CA PHE A 258 -0.49 32.09 3.88
C PHE A 258 -0.95 32.67 5.22
N ASN A 259 -0.01 32.84 6.16
CA ASN A 259 -0.32 33.35 7.49
C ASN A 259 -0.87 34.79 7.44
N GLN A 260 -0.34 35.62 6.54
CA GLN A 260 -0.87 36.98 6.30
C GLN A 260 -2.29 36.97 5.71
N ALA A 261 -2.61 36.02 4.83
CA ALA A 261 -3.90 35.98 4.12
C ALA A 261 -5.04 35.30 4.90
N TYR A 262 -4.72 34.31 5.73
CA TYR A 262 -5.70 33.42 6.39
C TYR A 262 -5.44 33.22 7.89
N GLY A 263 -4.27 33.59 8.40
CA GLY A 263 -3.86 33.25 9.77
C GLY A 263 -4.75 33.84 10.86
N ARG A 264 -5.23 35.07 10.65
CA ARG A 264 -6.17 35.71 11.60
C ARG A 264 -7.49 34.94 11.70
N ASP A 265 -8.09 34.63 10.57
CA ASP A 265 -9.39 33.93 10.51
C ASP A 265 -9.29 32.53 11.14
N LEU A 266 -8.18 31.82 10.89
CA LEU A 266 -7.94 30.49 11.45
C LEU A 266 -7.73 30.55 12.97
N MET A 267 -6.96 31.52 13.47
CA MET A 267 -6.75 31.70 14.91
C MET A 267 -8.05 32.06 15.62
N GLU A 268 -8.87 32.95 15.04
CA GLU A 268 -10.19 33.28 15.57
C GLU A 268 -11.13 32.06 15.58
N ALA A 269 -11.11 31.25 14.52
CA ALA A 269 -11.86 30.00 14.47
C ALA A 269 -11.40 29.01 15.57
N GLN A 270 -10.09 28.94 15.85
CA GLN A 270 -9.53 28.13 16.93
C GLN A 270 -10.02 28.59 18.31
N ASP A 271 -10.12 29.90 18.53
CA ASP A 271 -10.60 30.45 19.80
C ASP A 271 -12.09 30.15 20.02
N TRP A 272 -12.91 30.21 18.97
CA TRP A 272 -14.30 29.74 19.02
C TRP A 272 -14.38 28.23 19.33
N CYS A 273 -13.52 27.42 18.71
CA CYS A 273 -13.38 26.00 19.03
C CYS A 273 -13.01 25.76 20.51
N ARG A 274 -12.06 26.53 21.07
CA ARG A 274 -11.66 26.44 22.48
C ARG A 274 -12.77 26.90 23.42
N LYS A 275 -13.56 27.92 23.04
CA LYS A 275 -14.76 28.34 23.79
C LYS A 275 -15.80 27.22 23.82
N TYR A 276 -16.06 26.58 22.69
CA TYR A 276 -16.96 25.42 22.63
C TYR A 276 -16.53 24.29 23.56
N MET A 277 -15.22 24.00 23.67
CA MET A 277 -14.73 22.96 24.59
C MET A 277 -15.04 23.29 26.07
N ARG A 278 -15.17 24.58 26.42
CA ARG A 278 -15.51 25.03 27.77
C ARG A 278 -17.03 25.18 27.99
N SER A 279 -17.75 25.69 26.99
CA SER A 279 -19.17 26.05 27.08
C SER A 279 -20.12 24.92 26.67
N GLY A 280 -19.70 24.04 25.77
CA GLY A 280 -20.55 23.05 25.10
C GLY A 280 -21.59 23.65 24.14
N ASN A 281 -21.55 24.96 23.87
CA ASN A 281 -22.59 25.66 23.12
C ASN A 281 -22.37 25.57 21.60
N VAL A 282 -23.28 24.89 20.89
CA VAL A 282 -23.21 24.69 19.43
C VAL A 282 -23.07 26.01 18.63
N LYS A 283 -23.61 27.13 19.14
CA LYS A 283 -23.47 28.43 18.46
C LYS A 283 -22.02 28.87 18.31
N ASP A 284 -21.16 28.58 19.29
CA ASP A 284 -19.73 28.89 19.23
C ASP A 284 -19.06 28.11 18.09
N LEU A 285 -19.47 26.86 17.88
CA LEU A 285 -18.93 26.01 16.83
C LEU A 285 -19.45 26.41 15.43
N THR A 286 -20.68 26.89 15.32
CA THR A 286 -21.20 27.47 14.07
C THR A 286 -20.35 28.67 13.64
N GLN A 287 -19.99 29.56 14.57
CA GLN A 287 -19.11 30.71 14.25
C GLN A 287 -17.73 30.27 13.76
N ALA A 288 -17.14 29.23 14.38
CA ALA A 288 -15.89 28.67 13.91
C ALA A 288 -16.00 28.12 12.47
N TRP A 289 -17.10 27.42 12.16
CA TRP A 289 -17.34 26.86 10.84
C TRP A 289 -17.55 27.91 9.75
N ASP A 290 -18.16 29.05 10.06
CA ASP A 290 -18.30 30.16 9.11
C ASP A 290 -16.92 30.66 8.64
N LEU A 291 -15.98 30.81 9.58
CA LEU A 291 -14.60 31.20 9.29
C LEU A 291 -13.84 30.11 8.53
N TYR A 292 -13.92 28.85 8.97
CA TYR A 292 -13.29 27.73 8.27
C TYR A 292 -13.80 27.58 6.83
N TYR A 293 -15.11 27.71 6.62
CA TYR A 293 -15.70 27.63 5.30
C TYR A 293 -15.31 28.80 4.40
N HIS A 294 -15.17 30.00 4.98
CA HIS A 294 -14.65 31.17 4.27
C HIS A 294 -13.23 30.93 3.75
N VAL A 295 -12.33 30.46 4.63
CA VAL A 295 -10.94 30.11 4.27
C VAL A 295 -10.90 28.98 3.25
N PHE A 296 -11.65 27.91 3.47
CA PHE A 296 -11.76 26.77 2.55
C PHE A 296 -12.12 27.22 1.14
N ARG A 297 -13.19 28.02 0.98
CA ARG A 297 -13.60 28.54 -0.34
C ARG A 297 -12.54 29.38 -1.04
N ARG A 298 -11.79 30.20 -0.29
CA ARG A 298 -10.71 31.01 -0.85
C ARG A 298 -9.55 30.13 -1.32
N ILE A 299 -9.17 29.13 -0.52
CA ILE A 299 -8.12 28.17 -0.87
C ILE A 299 -8.54 27.33 -2.09
N SER A 300 -9.75 26.78 -2.13
CA SER A 300 -10.25 25.97 -3.25
C SER A 300 -10.23 26.72 -4.59
N LYS A 301 -10.38 28.06 -4.59
CA LYS A 301 -10.24 28.89 -5.80
C LYS A 301 -8.79 29.09 -6.22
N GLN A 302 -7.85 29.12 -5.27
CA GLN A 302 -6.44 29.36 -5.53
C GLN A 302 -5.67 28.11 -5.96
N LEU A 303 -6.00 26.93 -5.41
CA LEU A 303 -5.27 25.68 -5.69
C LEU A 303 -5.17 25.36 -7.20
N PRO A 304 -6.22 25.49 -8.03
CA PRO A 304 -6.11 25.20 -9.47
C PRO A 304 -5.15 26.13 -10.22
N GLN A 305 -4.89 27.34 -9.71
CA GLN A 305 -4.00 28.32 -10.34
C GLN A 305 -2.52 28.04 -10.06
N LEU A 306 -2.21 27.22 -9.05
CA LEU A 306 -0.85 26.84 -8.68
C LEU A 306 -0.35 25.71 -9.60
N THR A 307 0.07 26.06 -10.81
CA THR A 307 0.60 25.15 -11.84
C THR A 307 2.12 25.00 -11.78
N SER A 308 2.82 25.94 -11.16
CA SER A 308 4.26 25.91 -10.94
C SER A 308 4.61 26.48 -9.57
N LEU A 309 5.67 25.97 -8.96
CA LEU A 309 6.20 26.41 -7.68
C LEU A 309 7.66 26.80 -7.84
N GLU A 310 7.99 28.06 -7.54
CA GLU A 310 9.36 28.51 -7.48
C GLU A 310 9.96 28.22 -6.11
N LEU A 311 11.15 27.61 -6.12
CA LEU A 311 11.80 27.12 -4.92
C LEU A 311 12.22 28.24 -3.98
N GLN A 312 12.48 29.45 -4.50
CA GLN A 312 12.79 30.64 -3.67
C GLN A 312 11.69 30.97 -2.65
N TYR A 313 10.42 30.73 -2.99
CA TYR A 313 9.30 31.02 -2.10
C TYR A 313 8.96 29.86 -1.17
N VAL A 314 9.20 28.62 -1.62
CA VAL A 314 8.76 27.40 -0.93
C VAL A 314 9.86 26.76 -0.09
N SER A 315 11.10 26.72 -0.57
CA SER A 315 12.26 26.21 0.17
C SER A 315 13.56 26.87 -0.33
N PRO A 316 13.96 28.01 0.24
CA PRO A 316 15.21 28.67 -0.15
C PRO A 316 16.45 27.82 0.15
N LYS A 317 16.38 26.94 1.16
CA LYS A 317 17.48 26.02 1.50
C LYS A 317 17.82 25.08 0.34
N LEU A 318 16.81 24.45 -0.27
CA LEU A 318 17.04 23.56 -1.43
C LEU A 318 17.58 24.32 -2.65
N LEU A 319 17.21 25.59 -2.82
CA LEU A 319 17.73 26.43 -3.90
C LEU A 319 19.22 26.79 -3.70
N MET A 320 19.62 26.99 -2.44
CA MET A 320 21.02 27.31 -2.08
C MET A 320 21.94 26.09 -2.13
N CYS A 321 21.39 24.87 -2.13
CA CYS A 321 22.16 23.64 -2.21
C CYS A 321 22.99 23.55 -3.50
N ARG A 322 24.31 23.45 -3.34
CA ARG A 322 25.28 23.22 -4.42
C ARG A 322 26.25 22.10 -4.00
N ASP A 323 26.56 21.22 -4.94
CA ASP A 323 27.60 20.19 -4.84
C ASP A 323 27.59 19.38 -3.54
N LEU A 324 26.45 18.80 -3.20
CA LEU A 324 26.28 17.98 -1.99
C LEU A 324 27.14 16.71 -2.07
N GLU A 325 27.46 16.13 -0.91
CA GLU A 325 28.04 14.78 -0.81
C GLU A 325 26.98 13.70 -1.02
N LEU A 326 25.71 14.05 -0.75
CA LEU A 326 24.55 13.20 -0.93
C LEU A 326 24.39 12.76 -2.39
N ALA A 327 24.22 11.45 -2.58
CA ALA A 327 23.92 10.87 -3.88
C ALA A 327 22.53 11.28 -4.36
N VAL A 328 22.36 11.37 -5.68
CA VAL A 328 21.03 11.52 -6.29
C VAL A 328 20.15 10.33 -5.82
N PRO A 329 18.92 10.57 -5.34
CA PRO A 329 18.06 9.51 -4.83
C PRO A 329 17.89 8.36 -5.83
N GLY A 330 18.12 7.12 -5.40
CA GLY A 330 17.90 5.92 -6.21
C GLY A 330 18.97 5.63 -7.27
N THR A 331 20.10 6.37 -7.32
CA THR A 331 21.19 6.10 -8.28
C THR A 331 22.41 5.40 -7.66
N TYR A 332 22.41 5.17 -6.34
CA TYR A 332 23.55 4.58 -5.65
C TYR A 332 23.70 3.08 -6.01
N ASP A 333 24.86 2.71 -6.52
CA ASP A 333 25.29 1.35 -6.83
C ASP A 333 26.71 1.18 -6.26
N PRO A 334 26.99 0.14 -5.43
CA PRO A 334 28.32 -0.06 -4.85
C PRO A 334 29.42 -0.26 -5.89
N ASN A 335 29.09 -0.70 -7.11
CA ASN A 335 30.06 -0.96 -8.17
C ASN A 335 30.31 0.24 -9.10
N GLN A 336 29.57 1.34 -8.91
CA GLN A 336 29.65 2.52 -9.77
C GLN A 336 30.06 3.77 -8.98
N PRO A 337 30.70 4.75 -9.63
CA PRO A 337 31.00 6.01 -8.99
C PRO A 337 29.72 6.72 -8.55
N ILE A 338 29.75 7.33 -7.36
CA ILE A 338 28.60 8.01 -6.78
C ILE A 338 28.26 9.25 -7.60
N ILE A 339 27.03 9.30 -8.10
CA ILE A 339 26.46 10.49 -8.75
C ILE A 339 25.87 11.38 -7.66
N ARG A 340 26.55 12.49 -7.37
CA ARG A 340 26.17 13.43 -6.30
C ARG A 340 25.16 14.46 -6.80
N ILE A 341 24.42 15.06 -5.88
CA ILE A 341 23.52 16.18 -6.20
C ILE A 341 24.36 17.43 -6.45
N GLN A 342 24.44 17.89 -7.70
CA GLN A 342 25.12 19.13 -8.05
C GLN A 342 24.23 20.34 -7.73
N SER A 343 22.96 20.30 -8.13
CA SER A 343 21.97 21.33 -7.80
C SER A 343 20.54 20.86 -8.05
N ILE A 344 19.57 21.57 -7.47
CA ILE A 344 18.14 21.33 -7.67
C ILE A 344 17.58 22.43 -8.57
N ALA A 345 16.71 22.08 -9.52
CA ALA A 345 16.07 23.05 -10.39
C ALA A 345 15.25 24.08 -9.60
N ALA A 346 15.32 25.36 -10.00
CA ALA A 346 14.70 26.47 -9.26
C ALA A 346 13.16 26.51 -9.36
N SER A 347 12.58 25.83 -10.34
CA SER A 347 11.13 25.78 -10.56
C SER A 347 10.66 24.34 -10.66
N LEU A 348 9.50 24.07 -10.05
CA LEU A 348 8.85 22.78 -10.00
C LEU A 348 7.52 22.88 -10.75
N GLN A 349 7.28 21.97 -11.68
CA GLN A 349 5.98 21.87 -12.35
C GLN A 349 5.02 21.07 -11.48
N VAL A 350 3.83 21.60 -11.21
CA VAL A 350 2.77 20.89 -10.48
C VAL A 350 1.88 20.17 -11.47
N ILE A 351 1.75 18.86 -11.33
CA ILE A 351 0.84 18.06 -12.17
C ILE A 351 -0.59 18.28 -11.69
N THR A 352 -1.49 18.64 -12.59
CA THR A 352 -2.91 18.85 -12.27
C THR A 352 -3.63 17.51 -12.09
N SER A 353 -3.57 16.95 -10.88
CA SER A 353 -4.29 15.74 -10.46
C SER A 353 -4.89 15.93 -9.06
N LYS A 354 -5.57 14.91 -8.50
CA LYS A 354 -6.13 14.98 -7.14
C LYS A 354 -5.06 15.25 -6.07
N GLN A 355 -3.92 14.56 -6.15
CA GLN A 355 -2.81 14.67 -5.20
C GLN A 355 -1.78 15.74 -5.57
N ARG A 356 -1.90 16.35 -6.76
CA ARG A 356 -1.07 17.46 -7.24
C ARG A 356 0.45 17.25 -7.07
N PRO A 357 1.01 16.12 -7.52
CA PRO A 357 2.43 15.83 -7.32
C PRO A 357 3.33 16.80 -8.08
N ARG A 358 4.54 17.01 -7.57
CA ARG A 358 5.52 17.96 -8.12
C ARG A 358 6.53 17.23 -8.98
N LYS A 359 6.77 17.72 -10.19
CA LYS A 359 7.89 17.28 -11.02
C LYS A 359 9.16 18.00 -10.56
N LEU A 360 9.99 17.27 -9.84
CA LEU A 360 11.30 17.69 -9.35
C LEU A 360 12.37 17.32 -10.36
N THR A 361 13.34 18.21 -10.59
CA THR A 361 14.50 17.91 -11.44
C THR A 361 15.78 18.23 -10.66
N ILE A 362 16.69 17.26 -10.63
CA ILE A 362 17.96 17.31 -9.90
C ILE A 362 19.08 17.15 -10.92
N MET A 363 20.04 18.07 -10.92
CA MET A 363 21.26 17.96 -11.71
C MET A 363 22.26 17.07 -10.96
N GLY A 364 22.69 15.98 -11.60
CA GLY A 364 23.73 15.11 -11.06
C GLY A 364 25.14 15.65 -11.34
N SER A 365 26.12 15.23 -10.57
CA SER A 365 27.54 15.57 -10.78
C SER A 365 28.11 15.05 -12.10
N ASN A 366 27.41 14.14 -12.78
CA ASN A 366 27.71 13.67 -14.13
C ASN A 366 27.19 14.61 -15.24
N GLY A 367 26.52 15.72 -14.88
CA GLY A 367 25.94 16.66 -15.83
C GLY A 367 24.59 16.22 -16.42
N HIS A 368 24.02 15.11 -15.95
CA HIS A 368 22.71 14.64 -16.40
C HIS A 368 21.59 15.09 -15.46
N GLU A 369 20.43 15.40 -16.04
CA GLU A 369 19.22 15.74 -15.32
C GLU A 369 18.45 14.49 -14.91
N PHE A 370 18.22 14.34 -13.60
CA PHE A 370 17.40 13.30 -13.01
C PHE A 370 16.04 13.89 -12.64
N MET A 371 15.00 13.38 -13.29
CA MET A 371 13.62 13.80 -13.03
C MET A 371 12.96 12.86 -12.02
N PHE A 372 12.23 13.45 -11.07
CA PHE A 372 11.46 12.76 -10.06
C PHE A 372 10.04 13.33 -9.98
N LEU A 373 9.11 12.48 -9.58
CA LEU A 373 7.77 12.84 -9.17
C LEU A 373 7.72 12.82 -7.64
N LEU A 374 7.63 13.99 -7.03
CA LEU A 374 7.45 14.16 -5.60
C LEU A 374 5.96 14.05 -5.27
N LYS A 375 5.58 12.93 -4.65
CA LYS A 375 4.21 12.66 -4.19
C LYS A 375 4.08 13.03 -2.72
N GLY A 376 2.97 13.70 -2.39
CA GLY A 376 2.52 13.96 -1.02
C GLY A 376 1.20 13.23 -0.74
N HIS A 377 0.89 13.07 0.54
CA HIS A 377 -0.29 12.33 1.06
C HIS A 377 -0.33 10.85 0.64
N GLU A 378 0.83 10.24 0.41
CA GLU A 378 0.93 8.85 -0.02
C GLU A 378 2.13 8.15 0.62
N ASP A 379 1.91 6.94 1.10
CA ASP A 379 2.96 6.09 1.66
C ASP A 379 3.60 5.24 0.55
N LEU A 380 4.77 5.69 0.09
CA LEU A 380 5.50 5.02 -1.00
C LEU A 380 6.31 3.79 -0.56
N ARG A 381 6.26 3.41 0.72
CA ARG A 381 6.93 2.18 1.17
C ARG A 381 6.33 0.96 0.49
N GLN A 382 5.03 0.97 0.19
CA GLN A 382 4.38 -0.11 -0.53
C GLN A 382 4.99 -0.26 -1.94
N ASP A 383 5.08 0.84 -2.68
CA ASP A 383 5.67 0.89 -4.02
C ASP A 383 7.16 0.49 -4.00
N GLU A 384 7.94 0.91 -3.01
CA GLU A 384 9.34 0.50 -2.83
C GLU A 384 9.47 -1.03 -2.77
N ARG A 385 8.62 -1.68 -1.98
CA ARG A 385 8.63 -3.14 -1.83
C ARG A 385 8.13 -3.86 -3.07
N VAL A 386 7.15 -3.31 -3.77
CA VAL A 386 6.69 -3.84 -5.05
C VAL A 386 7.83 -3.77 -6.09
N MET A 387 8.60 -2.69 -6.12
CA MET A 387 9.80 -2.59 -6.98
C MET A 387 10.89 -3.60 -6.62
N GLN A 388 11.02 -3.94 -5.33
CA GLN A 388 11.92 -4.99 -4.88
C GLN A 388 11.44 -6.38 -5.32
N LEU A 389 10.14 -6.66 -5.19
CA LEU A 389 9.53 -7.89 -5.72
C LEU A 389 9.76 -8.01 -7.22
N PHE A 390 9.55 -6.94 -7.99
CA PHE A 390 9.84 -6.96 -9.43
C PHE A 390 11.33 -7.19 -9.71
N GLY A 391 12.22 -6.73 -8.84
CA GLY A 391 13.65 -7.03 -8.90
C GLY A 391 13.92 -8.53 -8.75
N LEU A 392 13.29 -9.17 -7.77
CA LEU A 392 13.35 -10.62 -7.59
C LEU A 392 12.78 -11.34 -8.82
N VAL A 393 11.59 -10.97 -9.30
CA VAL A 393 10.97 -11.60 -10.47
C VAL A 393 11.86 -11.48 -11.71
N ASN A 394 12.45 -10.32 -11.97
CA ASN A 394 13.40 -10.15 -13.08
C ASN A 394 14.62 -11.07 -12.96
N THR A 395 15.09 -11.28 -11.73
CA THR A 395 16.21 -12.17 -11.45
C THR A 395 15.84 -13.63 -11.72
N LEU A 396 14.64 -14.04 -11.29
CA LEU A 396 14.11 -15.39 -11.55
C LEU A 396 13.89 -15.65 -13.05
N LEU A 397 13.29 -14.68 -13.76
CA LEU A 397 13.06 -14.77 -15.21
C LEU A 397 14.37 -14.75 -16.01
N ALA A 398 15.42 -14.08 -15.53
CA ALA A 398 16.73 -14.08 -16.18
C ALA A 398 17.49 -15.41 -15.98
N ASN A 399 17.25 -16.10 -14.86
CA ASN A 399 17.85 -17.40 -14.57
C ASN A 399 17.23 -18.53 -15.37
N ASP A 400 15.93 -18.44 -15.71
CA ASP A 400 15.26 -19.43 -16.55
C ASP A 400 15.66 -19.28 -18.04
N PRO A 401 16.28 -20.31 -18.67
CA PRO A 401 16.69 -20.23 -20.07
C PRO A 401 15.55 -20.04 -21.08
N ALA A 402 14.32 -20.46 -20.75
CA ALA A 402 13.17 -20.28 -21.64
C ALA A 402 12.67 -18.82 -21.62
N SER A 403 12.64 -18.20 -20.43
CA SER A 403 12.30 -16.80 -20.21
C SER A 403 13.38 -15.84 -20.72
N LEU A 404 14.65 -16.17 -20.48
CA LEU A 404 15.79 -15.35 -20.92
C LEU A 404 15.82 -15.21 -22.45
N ARG A 405 15.60 -16.29 -23.21
CA ARG A 405 15.53 -16.26 -24.68
C ARG A 405 14.41 -15.35 -25.22
N LYS A 406 13.37 -15.09 -24.42
CA LYS A 406 12.25 -14.23 -24.78
C LYS A 406 12.41 -12.79 -24.24
N ASN A 407 13.51 -12.50 -23.54
CA ASN A 407 13.83 -11.23 -22.87
C ASN A 407 12.70 -10.74 -21.94
N LEU A 408 12.06 -11.66 -21.21
CA LEU A 408 10.99 -11.34 -20.27
C LEU A 408 11.54 -10.54 -19.09
N SER A 409 11.01 -9.33 -18.89
CA SER A 409 11.45 -8.43 -17.83
C SER A 409 10.36 -7.40 -17.53
N ILE A 410 10.23 -7.08 -16.26
CA ILE A 410 9.41 -6.00 -15.73
C ILE A 410 10.25 -4.72 -15.69
N GLN A 411 9.72 -3.65 -16.27
CA GLN A 411 10.34 -2.33 -16.18
C GLN A 411 10.10 -1.78 -14.78
N ARG A 412 11.20 -1.46 -14.08
CA ARG A 412 11.19 -0.91 -12.73
C ARG A 412 11.55 0.57 -12.77
N TYR A 413 11.17 1.29 -11.73
CA TYR A 413 11.59 2.66 -11.49
C TYR A 413 12.01 2.82 -10.03
N ALA A 414 12.81 3.85 -9.75
CA ALA A 414 13.24 4.15 -8.40
C ALA A 414 12.08 4.68 -7.57
N VAL A 415 11.94 4.21 -6.33
CA VAL A 415 10.97 4.72 -5.36
C VAL A 415 11.73 4.96 -4.06
N ILE A 416 11.67 6.19 -3.56
CA ILE A 416 12.39 6.63 -2.37
C ILE A 416 11.39 7.25 -1.40
N PRO A 417 10.96 6.53 -0.36
CA PRO A 417 10.14 7.11 0.70
C PRO A 417 10.90 8.22 1.43
N LEU A 418 10.21 9.31 1.76
CA LEU A 418 10.77 10.43 2.54
C LEU A 418 10.15 10.53 3.94
N SER A 419 8.89 10.13 4.06
CA SER A 419 8.12 10.03 5.30
C SER A 419 7.04 8.95 5.16
N THR A 420 6.15 8.82 6.15
CA THR A 420 4.95 7.96 6.06
C THR A 420 3.87 8.50 5.10
N ASN A 421 4.01 9.74 4.62
CA ASN A 421 3.02 10.43 3.79
C ASN A 421 3.63 11.12 2.55
N SER A 422 4.91 10.90 2.25
CA SER A 422 5.54 11.49 1.06
C SER A 422 6.73 10.68 0.59
N GLY A 423 7.06 10.85 -0.69
CA GLY A 423 8.27 10.30 -1.26
C GLY A 423 8.50 10.70 -2.71
N LEU A 424 9.60 10.22 -3.26
CA LEU A 424 10.02 10.43 -4.64
C LEU A 424 9.80 9.17 -5.47
N ILE A 425 9.28 9.36 -6.68
CA ILE A 425 9.22 8.33 -7.71
C ILE A 425 10.10 8.79 -8.88
N GLY A 426 11.00 7.94 -9.34
CA GLY A 426 11.83 8.20 -10.51
C GLY A 426 10.96 8.39 -11.75
N TRP A 427 11.17 9.48 -12.48
CA TRP A 427 10.43 9.73 -13.71
C TRP A 427 10.87 8.74 -14.79
N VAL A 428 9.91 8.06 -15.41
CA VAL A 428 10.20 7.16 -16.52
C VAL A 428 10.17 7.94 -17.83
N PRO A 429 11.31 8.09 -18.54
CA PRO A 429 11.35 8.82 -19.79
C PRO A 429 10.60 8.06 -20.89
N HIS A 430 10.17 8.79 -21.91
CA HIS A 430 9.52 8.24 -23.11
C HIS A 430 8.21 7.45 -22.91
N CYS A 431 7.63 7.45 -21.72
CA CYS A 431 6.36 6.80 -21.44
C CYS A 431 5.17 7.79 -21.47
N ASP A 432 4.06 7.35 -22.04
CA ASP A 432 2.77 8.05 -22.02
C ASP A 432 1.70 7.12 -21.43
N THR A 433 0.72 7.64 -20.70
CA THR A 433 -0.40 6.83 -20.20
C THR A 433 -1.28 6.36 -21.36
N LEU A 434 -1.88 5.18 -21.23
CA LEU A 434 -2.79 4.66 -22.26
C LEU A 434 -4.00 5.58 -22.45
N HIS A 435 -4.50 6.19 -21.37
CA HIS A 435 -5.55 7.21 -21.45
C HIS A 435 -5.13 8.40 -22.33
N ALA A 436 -3.93 8.96 -22.12
CA ALA A 436 -3.44 10.08 -22.93
C ALA A 436 -3.27 9.66 -24.40
N LEU A 437 -2.69 8.50 -24.64
CA LEU A 437 -2.48 7.95 -25.98
C LEU A 437 -3.81 7.75 -26.75
N ILE A 438 -4.83 7.22 -26.10
CA ILE A 438 -6.15 7.00 -26.72
C ILE A 438 -6.89 8.32 -26.93
N ARG A 439 -6.83 9.24 -25.96
CA ARG A 439 -7.41 10.58 -26.09
C ARG A 439 -6.85 11.31 -27.30
N ASP A 440 -5.53 11.39 -27.40
CA ASP A 440 -4.85 12.11 -28.48
C ASP A 440 -5.16 11.47 -29.85
N TYR A 441 -5.26 10.13 -29.91
CA TYR A 441 -5.66 9.41 -31.12
C TYR A 441 -7.11 9.73 -31.54
N ARG A 442 -8.06 9.64 -30.60
CA ARG A 442 -9.49 9.88 -30.86
C ARG A 442 -9.74 11.34 -31.26
N GLU A 443 -9.11 12.29 -30.58
CA GLU A 443 -9.20 13.71 -30.94
C GLU A 443 -8.69 13.98 -32.36
N LYS A 444 -7.57 13.36 -32.75
CA LYS A 444 -7.03 13.47 -34.12
C LYS A 444 -7.96 12.85 -35.16
N LYS A 445 -8.62 11.75 -34.84
CA LYS A 445 -9.59 11.06 -35.72
C LYS A 445 -11.01 11.60 -35.62
N LYS A 446 -11.25 12.65 -34.81
CA LYS A 446 -12.57 13.24 -34.53
C LYS A 446 -13.59 12.23 -34.00
N ILE A 447 -13.10 11.22 -33.27
CA ILE A 447 -13.91 10.25 -32.55
C ILE A 447 -14.16 10.82 -31.14
N LEU A 448 -15.39 10.71 -30.65
CA LEU A 448 -15.72 11.14 -29.29
C LEU A 448 -15.03 10.24 -28.27
N LEU A 449 -14.37 10.84 -27.26
CA LEU A 449 -13.65 10.09 -26.23
C LEU A 449 -14.54 9.10 -25.48
N ASN A 450 -15.78 9.47 -25.18
CA ASN A 450 -16.72 8.66 -24.41
C ASN A 450 -17.81 7.99 -25.28
N ILE A 451 -17.49 7.62 -26.52
CA ILE A 451 -18.48 7.06 -27.46
C ILE A 451 -19.14 5.77 -26.91
N GLU A 452 -18.38 4.86 -26.31
CA GLU A 452 -18.90 3.62 -25.72
C GLU A 452 -19.91 3.92 -24.63
N HIS A 453 -19.54 4.80 -23.69
CA HIS A 453 -20.40 5.17 -22.56
C HIS A 453 -21.67 5.89 -23.03
N ARG A 454 -21.58 6.73 -24.08
CA ARG A 454 -22.77 7.35 -24.68
C ARG A 454 -23.69 6.34 -25.34
N ILE A 455 -23.16 5.30 -25.98
CA ILE A 455 -23.98 4.22 -26.57
C ILE A 455 -24.69 3.47 -25.45
N MET A 456 -23.99 3.15 -24.35
CA MET A 456 -24.59 2.50 -23.17
C MET A 456 -25.73 3.35 -22.59
N LEU A 457 -25.50 4.65 -22.33
CA LEU A 457 -26.50 5.55 -21.77
C LEU A 457 -27.68 5.83 -22.71
N ARG A 458 -27.48 5.72 -24.03
CA ARG A 458 -28.56 5.84 -25.00
C ARG A 458 -29.49 4.62 -24.96
N MET A 459 -28.93 3.44 -24.70
CA MET A 459 -29.71 2.21 -24.53
C MET A 459 -30.39 2.16 -23.16
N ALA A 460 -29.64 2.47 -22.09
CA ALA A 460 -30.13 2.49 -20.73
C ALA A 460 -29.58 3.70 -19.95
N PRO A 461 -30.39 4.75 -19.72
CA PRO A 461 -29.96 5.97 -19.02
C PRO A 461 -29.46 5.72 -17.59
N ASP A 462 -30.05 4.75 -16.90
CA ASP A 462 -29.76 4.42 -15.50
C ASP A 462 -28.89 3.16 -15.37
N TYR A 463 -27.79 3.09 -16.14
CA TYR A 463 -26.87 1.93 -16.16
C TYR A 463 -26.44 1.46 -14.75
N ASP A 464 -26.20 2.38 -13.83
CA ASP A 464 -25.70 2.05 -12.48
C ASP A 464 -26.69 1.18 -11.68
N HIS A 465 -27.99 1.35 -11.89
CA HIS A 465 -29.06 0.67 -11.14
C HIS A 465 -29.55 -0.62 -11.79
N LEU A 466 -29.01 -0.98 -12.96
CA LEU A 466 -29.35 -2.21 -13.66
C LEU A 466 -28.85 -3.46 -12.91
N THR A 467 -29.58 -4.55 -13.06
CA THR A 467 -29.15 -5.88 -12.63
C THR A 467 -27.97 -6.38 -13.46
N LEU A 468 -27.29 -7.44 -13.02
CA LEU A 468 -26.11 -7.95 -13.70
C LEU A 468 -26.38 -8.32 -15.17
N MET A 469 -27.46 -9.05 -15.43
CA MET A 469 -27.78 -9.52 -16.79
C MET A 469 -28.14 -8.35 -17.72
N GLU A 470 -28.87 -7.35 -17.22
CA GLU A 470 -29.18 -6.13 -17.97
C GLU A 470 -27.91 -5.33 -18.26
N LYS A 471 -26.96 -5.25 -17.32
CA LYS A 471 -25.65 -4.61 -17.54
C LYS A 471 -24.84 -5.32 -18.62
N VAL A 472 -24.85 -6.65 -18.63
CA VAL A 472 -24.17 -7.45 -19.66
C VAL A 472 -24.75 -7.12 -21.03
N GLU A 473 -26.07 -7.08 -21.18
CA GLU A 473 -26.72 -6.78 -22.46
C GLU A 473 -26.34 -5.38 -22.98
N VAL A 474 -26.43 -4.36 -22.12
CA VAL A 474 -26.05 -2.97 -22.47
C VAL A 474 -24.56 -2.86 -22.81
N PHE A 475 -23.71 -3.57 -22.07
CA PHE A 475 -22.27 -3.61 -22.30
C PHE A 475 -21.93 -4.28 -23.64
N GLU A 476 -22.51 -5.44 -23.92
CA GLU A 476 -22.33 -6.15 -25.19
C GLU A 476 -22.82 -5.33 -26.38
N HIS A 477 -23.95 -4.64 -26.23
CA HIS A 477 -24.45 -3.73 -27.25
C HIS A 477 -23.43 -2.62 -27.58
N ALA A 478 -22.86 -1.96 -26.57
CA ALA A 478 -21.85 -0.92 -26.79
C ALA A 478 -20.55 -1.46 -27.39
N VAL A 479 -20.14 -2.66 -26.95
CA VAL A 479 -18.95 -3.36 -27.43
C VAL A 479 -19.09 -3.81 -28.89
N ASN A 480 -20.27 -4.27 -29.30
CA ASN A 480 -20.53 -4.70 -30.67
C ASN A 480 -20.68 -3.52 -31.65
N ASN A 481 -21.12 -2.36 -31.15
CA ASN A 481 -21.22 -1.12 -31.93
C ASN A 481 -19.91 -0.32 -32.00
N THR A 482 -18.82 -0.81 -31.40
CA THR A 482 -17.51 -0.15 -31.42
C THR A 482 -16.39 -1.12 -31.84
N ALA A 483 -15.42 -0.62 -32.62
CA ALA A 483 -14.37 -1.47 -33.18
C ALA A 483 -13.31 -1.85 -32.14
N GLY A 484 -12.96 -0.94 -31.22
CA GLY A 484 -11.98 -1.18 -30.15
C GLY A 484 -10.52 -1.34 -30.62
N ASP A 485 -10.19 -0.94 -31.85
CA ASP A 485 -8.87 -1.12 -32.48
C ASP A 485 -7.94 0.10 -32.36
N ASP A 486 -8.32 1.08 -31.55
CA ASP A 486 -7.60 2.36 -31.38
C ASP A 486 -6.13 2.17 -31.02
N LEU A 487 -5.86 1.34 -29.99
CA LEU A 487 -4.50 1.12 -29.51
C LEU A 487 -3.67 0.34 -30.55
N ALA A 488 -4.30 -0.57 -31.30
CA ALA A 488 -3.63 -1.37 -32.32
C ALA A 488 -3.21 -0.50 -33.51
N LYS A 489 -4.13 0.33 -33.99
CA LYS A 489 -3.88 1.34 -35.02
C LYS A 489 -2.87 2.37 -34.55
N LEU A 490 -2.95 2.81 -33.29
CA LEU A 490 -2.00 3.76 -32.72
C LEU A 490 -0.58 3.19 -32.70
N LEU A 491 -0.41 1.93 -32.25
CA LEU A 491 0.90 1.28 -32.21
C LEU A 491 1.51 1.16 -33.61
N TRP A 492 0.69 0.88 -34.63
CA TRP A 492 1.10 0.91 -36.03
C TRP A 492 1.52 2.32 -36.47
N LEU A 493 0.65 3.31 -36.29
CA LEU A 493 0.88 4.70 -36.73
C LEU A 493 2.07 5.39 -36.04
N LYS A 494 2.43 4.97 -34.82
CA LYS A 494 3.55 5.50 -34.05
C LYS A 494 4.86 4.74 -34.29
N SER A 495 4.82 3.67 -35.07
CA SER A 495 6.01 2.90 -35.42
C SER A 495 6.61 3.42 -36.73
N PRO A 496 7.94 3.63 -36.81
CA PRO A 496 8.58 4.16 -38.01
C PRO A 496 8.60 3.16 -39.17
N SER A 497 8.64 1.86 -38.85
CA SER A 497 8.74 0.78 -39.82
C SER A 497 8.00 -0.47 -39.33
N SER A 498 7.75 -1.41 -40.24
CA SER A 498 6.97 -2.63 -39.98
C SER A 498 7.67 -3.59 -39.02
N GLU A 499 9.00 -3.70 -39.09
CA GLU A 499 9.81 -4.52 -38.21
C GLU A 499 9.82 -3.95 -36.78
N VAL A 500 9.97 -2.63 -36.63
CA VAL A 500 9.89 -1.98 -35.32
C VAL A 500 8.50 -2.12 -34.72
N TRP A 501 7.44 -2.02 -35.54
CA TRP A 501 6.09 -2.30 -35.09
C TRP A 501 5.94 -3.74 -34.58
N PHE A 502 6.48 -4.71 -35.32
CA PHE A 502 6.41 -6.13 -34.95
C PHE A 502 7.11 -6.40 -33.62
N ASP A 503 8.29 -5.82 -33.41
CA ASP A 503 9.05 -5.93 -32.17
C ASP A 503 8.33 -5.25 -31.00
N ARG A 504 7.84 -4.01 -31.19
CA ARG A 504 7.06 -3.29 -30.18
C ARG A 504 5.80 -4.05 -29.78
N ARG A 505 5.07 -4.60 -30.75
CA ARG A 505 3.86 -5.41 -30.47
C ARG A 505 4.20 -6.69 -29.71
N THR A 506 5.33 -7.33 -30.04
CA THR A 506 5.81 -8.52 -29.35
C THR A 506 6.21 -8.19 -27.91
N ASN A 507 6.96 -7.11 -27.70
CA ASN A 507 7.34 -6.61 -26.38
C ASN A 507 6.14 -6.20 -25.54
N TYR A 508 5.16 -5.51 -26.14
CA TYR A 508 3.90 -5.16 -25.50
C TYR A 508 3.16 -6.41 -25.00
N THR A 509 3.01 -7.41 -25.86
CA THR A 509 2.30 -8.66 -25.52
C THR A 509 3.00 -9.42 -24.39
N ARG A 510 4.33 -9.53 -24.46
CA ARG A 510 5.14 -10.22 -23.45
C ARG A 510 5.14 -9.48 -22.10
N SER A 511 5.38 -8.17 -22.11
CA SER A 511 5.38 -7.36 -20.89
C SER A 511 4.01 -7.34 -20.21
N LEU A 512 2.93 -7.29 -20.98
CA LEU A 512 1.57 -7.39 -20.45
C LEU A 512 1.30 -8.75 -19.82
N ALA A 513 1.73 -9.85 -20.45
CA ALA A 513 1.58 -11.20 -19.87
C ALA A 513 2.34 -11.34 -18.55
N VAL A 514 3.60 -10.87 -18.49
CA VAL A 514 4.41 -10.87 -17.27
C VAL A 514 3.70 -10.09 -16.16
N MET A 515 3.28 -8.86 -16.44
CA MET A 515 2.60 -8.02 -15.44
C MET A 515 1.23 -8.53 -15.04
N SER A 516 0.54 -9.27 -15.91
CA SER A 516 -0.75 -9.88 -15.59
C SER A 516 -0.60 -11.01 -14.57
N MET A 517 0.37 -11.92 -14.76
CA MET A 517 0.62 -13.01 -13.81
C MET A 517 1.20 -12.51 -12.49
N VAL A 518 2.14 -11.56 -12.54
CA VAL A 518 2.75 -10.98 -11.34
C VAL A 518 1.73 -10.11 -10.59
N GLY A 519 0.93 -9.33 -11.30
CA GLY A 519 -0.15 -8.52 -10.73
C GLY A 519 -1.25 -9.37 -10.10
N TYR A 520 -1.59 -10.50 -10.71
CA TYR A 520 -2.50 -11.49 -10.13
C TYR A 520 -1.98 -12.04 -8.80
N ILE A 521 -0.73 -12.49 -8.73
CA ILE A 521 -0.13 -13.04 -7.51
C ILE A 521 -0.11 -11.99 -6.39
N LEU A 522 0.30 -10.76 -6.71
CA LEU A 522 0.31 -9.65 -5.75
C LEU A 522 -1.11 -9.16 -5.37
N GLY A 523 -2.12 -9.46 -6.19
CA GLY A 523 -3.48 -8.96 -6.00
C GLY A 523 -3.60 -7.46 -6.30
N LEU A 524 -2.94 -7.00 -7.37
CA LEU A 524 -2.99 -5.61 -7.83
C LEU A 524 -4.39 -5.24 -8.33
N GLY A 525 -5.07 -4.33 -7.62
CA GLY A 525 -6.32 -3.69 -8.02
C GLY A 525 -6.10 -2.40 -8.81
N ASP A 526 -7.17 -1.65 -9.10
CA ASP A 526 -7.16 -0.30 -9.70
C ASP A 526 -6.26 -0.10 -10.95
N ARG A 527 -6.47 -0.92 -11.97
CA ARG A 527 -5.69 -0.91 -13.22
C ARG A 527 -6.42 -0.18 -14.36
N HIS A 528 -6.93 1.01 -14.06
CA HIS A 528 -7.52 1.86 -15.09
C HIS A 528 -6.45 2.38 -16.09
N PRO A 529 -6.84 2.84 -17.29
CA PRO A 529 -5.91 3.23 -18.36
C PRO A 529 -4.96 4.39 -18.05
N SER A 530 -5.15 5.11 -16.94
CA SER A 530 -4.21 6.15 -16.50
C SER A 530 -3.11 5.60 -15.59
N ASN A 531 -3.32 4.42 -14.98
CA ASN A 531 -2.33 3.69 -14.19
C ASN A 531 -1.49 2.71 -15.03
N LEU A 532 -1.70 2.73 -16.35
CA LEU A 532 -0.98 1.93 -17.33
C LEU A 532 -0.31 2.86 -18.32
N MET A 533 1.00 2.71 -18.48
CA MET A 533 1.82 3.48 -19.39
C MET A 533 2.43 2.59 -20.46
N LEU A 534 2.71 3.17 -21.62
CA LEU A 534 3.39 2.51 -22.73
C LEU A 534 4.68 3.25 -23.02
N ASP A 535 5.80 2.54 -23.05
CA ASP A 535 7.06 3.08 -23.55
C ASP A 535 7.00 3.23 -25.08
N ARG A 536 7.16 4.48 -25.55
CA ARG A 536 7.14 4.82 -26.97
C ARG A 536 8.27 4.18 -27.77
N LEU A 537 9.39 3.82 -27.14
CA LEU A 537 10.54 3.26 -27.83
C LEU A 537 10.45 1.73 -27.89
N SER A 538 10.42 1.07 -26.73
CA SER A 538 10.45 -0.39 -26.65
C SER A 538 9.08 -1.06 -26.88
N GLY A 539 7.98 -0.34 -26.68
CA GLY A 539 6.62 -0.90 -26.69
C GLY A 539 6.26 -1.69 -25.43
N LYS A 540 7.10 -1.71 -24.39
CA LYS A 540 6.78 -2.38 -23.12
C LYS A 540 5.69 -1.62 -22.36
N ILE A 541 4.80 -2.36 -21.70
CA ILE A 541 3.83 -1.79 -20.76
C ILE A 541 4.48 -1.60 -19.38
N LEU A 542 4.15 -0.50 -18.74
CA LEU A 542 4.56 -0.16 -17.39
C LEU A 542 3.31 0.09 -16.54
N HIS A 543 3.22 -0.58 -15.40
CA HIS A 543 2.18 -0.33 -14.41
C HIS A 543 2.71 0.70 -13.39
N ILE A 544 1.87 1.64 -13.00
CA ILE A 544 2.16 2.64 -11.98
C ILE A 544 1.04 2.66 -10.94
N ASP A 545 1.30 3.31 -9.80
CA ASP A 545 0.38 3.46 -8.66
C ASP A 545 0.01 2.11 -8.02
N PHE A 546 0.81 1.67 -7.06
CA PHE A 546 0.60 0.39 -6.38
C PHE A 546 -0.15 0.51 -5.06
N GLY A 547 -0.90 1.61 -4.84
CA GLY A 547 -1.63 1.83 -3.60
C GLY A 547 -2.65 0.74 -3.26
N ASP A 548 -3.22 0.08 -4.27
CA ASP A 548 -4.26 -0.95 -4.13
C ASP A 548 -3.67 -2.36 -4.40
N CYS A 549 -2.92 -2.91 -3.44
CA CYS A 549 -2.38 -4.27 -3.48
C CYS A 549 -3.20 -5.22 -2.59
N PHE A 550 -3.00 -6.54 -2.74
CA PHE A 550 -3.60 -7.58 -1.89
C PHE A 550 -5.13 -7.62 -1.90
N GLU A 551 -5.74 -7.29 -3.04
CA GLU A 551 -7.19 -7.43 -3.27
C GLU A 551 -8.06 -6.60 -2.31
N VAL A 552 -7.53 -5.49 -1.75
CA VAL A 552 -8.25 -4.58 -0.82
C VAL A 552 -9.57 -4.07 -1.40
N SER A 553 -9.69 -3.98 -2.73
CA SER A 553 -10.89 -3.59 -3.48
C SER A 553 -11.79 -4.76 -3.92
N PHE A 554 -11.81 -5.88 -3.18
CA PHE A 554 -12.66 -7.06 -3.46
C PHE A 554 -14.15 -6.75 -3.69
N LEU A 555 -14.65 -5.61 -3.22
CA LEU A 555 -16.07 -5.26 -3.31
C LEU A 555 -16.51 -4.52 -4.58
N SER A 556 -15.63 -4.14 -5.51
CA SER A 556 -16.11 -3.41 -6.72
C SER A 556 -15.29 -3.55 -8.01
N SER A 557 -14.09 -4.14 -8.02
CA SER A 557 -13.30 -4.18 -9.27
C SER A 557 -11.98 -4.95 -9.12
N SER A 558 -12.03 -6.25 -8.86
CA SER A 558 -10.83 -7.10 -8.76
C SER A 558 -10.85 -8.15 -9.85
N PHE A 559 -10.47 -7.77 -11.08
CA PHE A 559 -10.13 -8.77 -12.09
C PHE A 559 -8.62 -8.75 -12.33
N PRO A 560 -7.93 -9.89 -12.11
CA PRO A 560 -6.48 -9.96 -11.99
C PRO A 560 -5.71 -9.72 -13.30
N ILE A 561 -6.41 -9.55 -14.41
CA ILE A 561 -5.84 -9.28 -15.72
C ILE A 561 -6.61 -8.11 -16.31
N CYS A 562 -5.91 -7.03 -16.65
CA CYS A 562 -6.47 -5.95 -17.47
C CYS A 562 -6.78 -6.47 -18.88
N ALA A 563 -7.96 -7.03 -19.06
CA ALA A 563 -8.48 -7.43 -20.35
C ALA A 563 -9.64 -6.51 -20.75
N LEU A 564 -9.41 -5.19 -20.78
CA LEU A 564 -10.26 -4.34 -21.61
C LEU A 564 -10.07 -4.80 -23.07
N ARG A 565 -11.16 -4.93 -23.83
CA ARG A 565 -11.16 -5.33 -25.25
C ARG A 565 -10.12 -4.58 -26.11
N SER A 566 -9.85 -3.31 -25.82
CA SER A 566 -8.79 -2.51 -26.47
C SER A 566 -7.36 -3.04 -26.25
N PHE A 567 -7.08 -3.70 -25.12
CA PHE A 567 -5.78 -4.36 -24.86
C PHE A 567 -5.65 -5.66 -25.65
N CYS A 568 -6.76 -6.37 -25.88
CA CYS A 568 -6.82 -7.59 -26.69
C CYS A 568 -6.64 -7.29 -28.19
N ALA A 569 -7.19 -6.17 -28.68
CA ALA A 569 -7.15 -5.80 -30.09
C ALA A 569 -5.74 -5.49 -30.63
N VAL A 570 -4.79 -5.15 -29.76
CA VAL A 570 -3.38 -4.86 -30.13
C VAL A 570 -2.55 -6.14 -30.29
N ARG A 571 -3.09 -7.29 -29.87
CA ARG A 571 -2.39 -8.57 -29.82
C ARG A 571 -2.33 -9.21 -31.21
N GLN A 572 -1.69 -10.38 -31.30
CA GLN A 572 -1.57 -11.12 -32.57
C GLN A 572 -2.94 -11.40 -33.19
N VAL A 573 -2.96 -11.67 -34.50
CA VAL A 573 -4.19 -11.99 -35.25
C VAL A 573 -4.91 -13.22 -34.69
N THR A 574 -4.19 -14.09 -33.97
CA THR A 574 -4.71 -15.27 -33.25
C THR A 574 -5.32 -14.95 -31.88
N GLY A 575 -5.29 -13.68 -31.43
CA GLY A 575 -5.89 -13.25 -30.17
C GLY A 575 -5.06 -13.57 -28.92
N LEU A 576 -5.72 -14.18 -27.92
CA LEU A 576 -5.11 -14.56 -26.64
C LEU A 576 -4.28 -15.84 -26.75
N ASP A 577 -4.65 -16.71 -27.69
CA ASP A 577 -3.98 -17.96 -27.98
C ASP A 577 -2.76 -17.68 -28.86
N GLY A 578 -1.57 -17.70 -28.23
CA GLY A 578 -0.31 -17.36 -28.87
C GLY A 578 0.71 -16.87 -27.85
N ASN A 579 1.44 -15.79 -28.20
CA ASN A 579 2.51 -15.27 -27.36
C ASN A 579 2.06 -14.90 -25.93
N TYR A 580 0.84 -14.40 -25.76
CA TYR A 580 0.32 -14.01 -24.45
C TYR A 580 0.20 -15.22 -23.52
N ARG A 581 -0.61 -16.22 -23.90
CA ARG A 581 -0.82 -17.44 -23.12
C ARG A 581 0.48 -18.20 -22.82
N ILE A 582 1.33 -18.40 -23.84
CA ILE A 582 2.61 -19.09 -23.65
C ILE A 582 3.50 -18.34 -22.66
N THR A 583 3.51 -17.00 -22.71
CA THR A 583 4.27 -16.20 -21.75
C THR A 583 3.67 -16.29 -20.35
N CYS A 584 2.34 -16.29 -20.21
CA CYS A 584 1.68 -16.51 -18.92
C CYS A 584 2.05 -17.85 -18.30
N HIS A 585 2.09 -18.94 -19.08
CA HIS A 585 2.52 -20.25 -18.58
C HIS A 585 3.96 -20.21 -18.09
N THR A 586 4.90 -19.73 -18.90
CA THR A 586 6.32 -19.65 -18.51
C THR A 586 6.52 -18.81 -17.24
N VAL A 587 5.85 -17.65 -17.13
CA VAL A 587 5.96 -16.79 -15.94
C VAL A 587 5.36 -17.47 -14.71
N MET A 588 4.19 -18.11 -14.84
CA MET A 588 3.53 -18.79 -13.74
C MET A 588 4.31 -20.02 -13.26
N GLU A 589 4.93 -20.78 -14.16
CA GLU A 589 5.85 -21.88 -13.83
C GLU A 589 7.01 -21.39 -12.95
N VAL A 590 7.71 -20.35 -13.39
CA VAL A 590 8.85 -19.76 -12.65
C VAL A 590 8.42 -19.27 -11.26
N LEU A 591 7.27 -18.60 -11.15
CA LEU A 591 6.77 -18.06 -9.89
C LEU A 591 6.31 -19.16 -8.92
N ARG A 592 5.69 -20.24 -9.42
CA ARG A 592 5.28 -21.39 -8.57
C ARG A 592 6.47 -22.23 -8.14
N GLU A 593 7.46 -22.41 -9.00
CA GLU A 593 8.72 -23.11 -8.67
C GLU A 593 9.46 -22.38 -7.55
N HIS A 594 9.54 -21.06 -7.62
CA HIS A 594 10.27 -20.23 -6.66
C HIS A 594 9.38 -19.58 -5.58
N ARG A 595 8.22 -20.19 -5.28
CA ARG A 595 7.18 -19.62 -4.40
C ARG A 595 7.72 -19.13 -3.06
N ASP A 596 8.64 -19.86 -2.42
CA ASP A 596 9.15 -19.51 -1.09
C ASP A 596 9.92 -18.18 -1.11
N SER A 597 10.56 -17.88 -2.24
CA SER A 597 11.35 -16.64 -2.43
C SER A 597 10.42 -15.44 -2.60
N VAL A 598 9.35 -15.63 -3.39
CA VAL A 598 8.27 -14.65 -3.55
C VAL A 598 7.60 -14.41 -2.19
N MET A 599 7.27 -15.47 -1.46
CA MET A 599 6.67 -15.38 -0.13
C MET A 599 7.60 -14.66 0.87
N ALA A 600 8.91 -14.91 0.86
CA ALA A 600 9.84 -14.23 1.76
C ALA A 600 9.87 -12.69 1.55
N VAL A 601 9.78 -12.22 0.29
CA VAL A 601 9.65 -10.78 0.01
C VAL A 601 8.30 -10.25 0.48
N LEU A 602 7.22 -10.99 0.23
CA LEU A 602 5.86 -10.58 0.57
C LEU A 602 5.57 -10.60 2.07
N GLU A 603 6.17 -11.52 2.83
CA GLU A 603 6.09 -11.57 4.29
C GLU A 603 6.61 -10.27 4.91
N ALA A 604 7.62 -9.63 4.30
CA ALA A 604 8.11 -8.34 4.77
C ALA A 604 7.05 -7.22 4.74
N PHE A 605 6.09 -7.28 3.80
CA PHE A 605 4.99 -6.31 3.74
C PHE A 605 4.01 -6.48 4.89
N VAL A 606 3.80 -7.72 5.33
CA VAL A 606 2.81 -8.10 6.34
C VAL A 606 3.32 -7.89 7.75
N TYR A 607 4.63 -8.06 7.96
CA TYR A 607 5.22 -7.86 9.27
C TYR A 607 5.72 -6.43 9.53
N ASP A 608 5.64 -5.52 8.56
CA ASP A 608 5.87 -4.09 8.81
C ASP A 608 4.57 -3.47 9.41
N PRO A 609 4.55 -3.13 10.71
CA PRO A 609 3.35 -2.63 11.38
C PRO A 609 2.80 -1.35 10.75
N LEU A 610 3.66 -0.59 10.07
CA LEU A 610 3.34 0.73 9.53
C LEU A 610 2.79 0.68 8.11
N LEU A 611 2.79 -0.48 7.44
CA LEU A 611 2.12 -0.71 6.14
C LEU A 611 0.72 -1.31 6.32
N ASN A 612 0.49 -2.02 7.43
CA ASN A 612 -0.74 -2.78 7.68
C ASN A 612 -2.00 -1.95 7.92
N TRP A 613 -1.90 -0.66 8.25
CA TRP A 613 -3.08 0.17 8.59
C TRP A 613 -4.06 0.33 7.41
N ARG A 614 -3.56 0.39 6.15
CA ARG A 614 -4.43 0.47 4.96
C ARG A 614 -5.31 -0.76 4.76
N LEU A 615 -4.89 -1.91 5.29
CA LEU A 615 -5.69 -3.12 5.26
C LEU A 615 -6.89 -3.03 6.22
N MET A 616 -6.89 -2.09 7.19
CA MET A 616 -7.96 -1.95 8.18
C MET A 616 -9.15 -1.13 7.66
N ASP A 617 -8.89 -0.13 6.81
CA ASP A 617 -9.90 0.81 6.29
C ASP A 617 -10.97 0.15 5.39
N SER A 618 -10.77 -1.10 4.97
CA SER A 618 -11.78 -1.82 4.19
C SER A 618 -13.03 -2.20 5.01
N ASN A 619 -12.96 -2.22 6.35
CA ASN A 619 -14.04 -2.73 7.19
C ASN A 619 -15.14 -1.69 7.47
N THR A 620 -14.81 -0.40 7.48
CA THR A 620 -15.76 0.70 7.72
C THR A 620 -16.68 0.98 6.54
N LYS A 621 -16.31 0.55 5.31
CA LYS A 621 -17.16 0.66 4.12
C LYS A 621 -18.27 -0.40 4.05
N GLY A 622 -18.20 -1.47 4.86
CA GLY A 622 -19.18 -2.57 4.85
C GLY A 622 -20.37 -2.42 5.81
N THR A 623 -20.31 -1.53 6.81
CA THR A 623 -21.30 -1.52 7.92
C THR A 623 -22.47 -0.53 7.72
N LYS A 624 -22.58 0.15 6.58
CA LYS A 624 -23.70 1.04 6.26
C LYS A 624 -24.68 0.40 5.27
N ARG A 625 -25.42 -0.64 5.71
CA ARG A 625 -26.74 -0.94 5.16
C ARG A 625 -27.76 -1.11 6.29
N SER A 626 -28.84 -0.36 6.12
CA SER A 626 -29.88 0.04 7.07
C SER A 626 -30.55 -1.09 7.85
N ARG A 627 -30.73 -0.86 9.16
CA ARG A 627 -31.82 -1.43 9.97
C ARG A 627 -33.13 -0.79 9.53
N THR A 628 -33.94 -1.51 8.76
CA THR A 628 -35.39 -1.21 8.62
C THR A 628 -36.15 -2.46 8.17
N ARG A 629 -36.90 -3.01 9.13
CA ARG A 629 -38.24 -3.61 9.09
C ARG A 629 -38.58 -4.74 8.07
N THR A 630 -38.84 -5.90 8.68
CA THR A 630 -39.81 -6.99 8.43
C THR A 630 -40.80 -6.81 7.27
N ASP A 631 -40.86 -7.78 6.34
CA ASP A 631 -42.01 -8.68 6.19
C ASP A 631 -41.66 -9.92 5.34
N SER A 632 -42.25 -11.03 5.77
CA SER A 632 -42.13 -12.44 5.40
C SER A 632 -42.74 -12.82 4.04
N TYR A 633 -42.13 -13.80 3.34
CA TYR A 633 -42.82 -14.97 2.75
C TYR A 633 -41.82 -16.14 2.55
N THR A 634 -42.33 -17.33 2.82
CA THR A 634 -41.62 -18.59 3.12
C THR A 634 -41.78 -19.60 1.99
N ALA A 635 -40.72 -20.38 1.67
CA ALA A 635 -40.74 -21.82 1.28
C ALA A 635 -39.32 -22.21 0.80
N GLY A 636 -38.60 -23.24 1.24
CA GLY A 636 -38.82 -24.33 2.19
C GLY A 636 -37.67 -25.36 2.05
N GLN A 637 -37.49 -26.20 3.08
CA GLN A 637 -36.49 -27.28 3.30
C GLN A 637 -35.18 -26.83 3.99
N SER A 638 -34.81 -27.32 5.18
CA SER A 638 -35.43 -28.20 6.18
C SER A 638 -34.65 -28.02 7.48
N VAL A 639 -35.39 -27.79 8.58
CA VAL A 639 -34.90 -27.57 9.95
C VAL A 639 -35.07 -28.87 10.72
N GLU A 640 -34.06 -29.28 11.49
CA GLU A 640 -34.33 -29.90 12.79
C GLU A 640 -33.74 -28.97 13.86
N ALA A 641 -34.68 -28.50 14.67
CA ALA A 641 -34.52 -27.62 15.81
C ALA A 641 -34.35 -28.47 17.07
N LEU A 642 -33.77 -27.87 18.11
CA LEU A 642 -34.48 -27.83 19.39
C LEU A 642 -33.98 -26.68 20.25
N GLU A 643 -34.97 -25.85 20.57
CA GLU A 643 -34.97 -24.64 21.40
C GLU A 643 -34.87 -24.96 22.90
N GLY A 644 -34.59 -23.92 23.69
CA GLY A 644 -34.79 -23.91 25.13
C GLY A 644 -34.50 -22.54 25.73
N ILE A 645 -35.53 -21.70 25.77
CA ILE A 645 -35.62 -20.32 26.29
C ILE A 645 -35.73 -20.33 27.82
N ASP A 646 -35.14 -19.36 28.54
CA ASP A 646 -35.91 -18.63 29.57
C ASP A 646 -35.37 -17.23 29.91
N LEU A 647 -36.31 -16.38 30.34
CA LEU A 647 -36.34 -14.92 30.48
C LEU A 647 -36.11 -14.41 31.92
N GLY A 648 -35.73 -13.12 32.05
CA GLY A 648 -36.00 -12.23 33.21
C GLY A 648 -35.06 -12.40 34.42
N GLU A 649 -34.66 -11.40 35.22
CA GLU A 649 -35.29 -10.14 35.62
C GLU A 649 -34.27 -9.10 36.14
N THR A 650 -34.78 -7.89 36.32
CA THR A 650 -34.24 -6.57 36.70
C THR A 650 -33.68 -6.42 38.12
N THR A 651 -32.83 -5.40 38.39
CA THR A 651 -33.13 -4.25 39.31
C THR A 651 -31.94 -3.31 39.67
N HIS A 652 -32.23 -2.00 39.58
CA HIS A 652 -31.88 -0.82 40.42
C HIS A 652 -30.46 -0.28 40.73
N LYS A 653 -30.37 1.06 40.56
CA LYS A 653 -29.31 2.03 40.92
C LYS A 653 -29.27 2.37 42.42
N LYS A 654 -28.09 2.77 42.95
CA LYS A 654 -27.92 3.90 43.89
C LYS A 654 -26.45 4.38 43.97
N ALA A 655 -26.28 5.67 44.30
CA ALA A 655 -25.04 6.44 44.25
C ALA A 655 -24.53 6.84 45.66
N GLY A 656 -23.21 7.03 45.83
CA GLY A 656 -22.64 7.88 46.90
C GLY A 656 -21.24 7.53 47.46
N THR A 657 -20.20 8.21 46.94
CA THR A 657 -19.00 8.80 47.62
C THR A 657 -17.94 7.95 48.38
N THR A 658 -16.71 7.87 47.83
CA THR A 658 -15.41 8.43 48.33
C THR A 658 -14.20 7.76 47.60
N VAL A 659 -13.13 8.52 47.33
CA VAL A 659 -11.97 8.23 46.45
C VAL A 659 -10.70 7.95 47.31
N PRO A 660 -9.49 7.58 46.83
CA PRO A 660 -9.03 6.80 45.65
C PRO A 660 -8.01 5.68 46.01
N GLU A 661 -7.91 4.62 45.19
CA GLU A 661 -6.67 3.85 44.90
C GLU A 661 -7.05 2.77 43.88
N SER A 662 -6.74 2.86 42.59
CA SER A 662 -5.41 2.53 42.07
C SER A 662 -5.46 2.68 40.54
N ILE A 663 -4.35 3.15 40.01
CA ILE A 663 -4.08 3.52 38.62
C ILE A 663 -3.90 2.25 37.80
N HIS A 664 -4.80 1.95 36.85
CA HIS A 664 -4.55 1.27 35.57
C HIS A 664 -5.87 0.90 34.88
N SER A 665 -6.57 1.87 34.30
CA SER A 665 -7.47 1.70 33.16
C SER A 665 -7.92 3.09 32.72
N PHE A 666 -8.16 3.28 31.42
CA PHE A 666 -8.48 4.55 30.76
C PHE A 666 -7.28 5.42 30.34
N ILE A 667 -6.51 4.89 29.39
CA ILE A 667 -5.89 5.73 28.36
C ILE A 667 -6.41 5.26 27.00
N GLY A 668 -7.12 6.17 26.32
CA GLY A 668 -7.02 6.41 24.89
C GLY A 668 -7.29 5.25 23.94
N ASP A 669 -8.53 5.17 23.50
CA ASP A 669 -8.97 4.49 22.27
C ASP A 669 -8.11 4.97 21.08
N GLY A 670 -7.30 4.07 20.52
CA GLY A 670 -6.26 4.38 19.52
C GLY A 670 -5.20 3.27 19.34
N LEU A 671 -5.11 2.33 20.27
CA LEU A 671 -4.35 1.09 20.10
C LEU A 671 -5.31 -0.05 19.80
N VAL A 672 -5.62 -0.25 18.52
CA VAL A 672 -6.26 -1.49 18.07
C VAL A 672 -5.32 -2.65 18.44
N GLN A 673 -5.87 -3.69 19.07
CA GLN A 673 -5.10 -4.84 19.53
C GLN A 673 -4.23 -5.41 18.38
N PRO A 674 -2.91 -5.59 18.59
CA PRO A 674 -1.98 -6.15 17.60
C PRO A 674 -2.44 -7.50 17.00
N GLU A 675 -3.27 -8.23 17.73
CA GLU A 675 -3.78 -9.55 17.35
C GLU A 675 -4.76 -9.52 16.17
N ALA A 676 -5.61 -8.48 16.06
CA ALA A 676 -6.58 -8.34 14.97
C ALA A 676 -5.89 -7.98 13.64
N LEU A 677 -4.88 -7.11 13.70
CA LEU A 677 -3.99 -6.76 12.59
C LEU A 677 -3.28 -8.00 12.03
N ASN A 678 -2.76 -8.84 12.94
CA ASN A 678 -2.03 -10.04 12.56
C ASN A 678 -2.92 -11.06 11.82
N LYS A 679 -4.20 -11.20 12.22
CA LYS A 679 -5.14 -12.15 11.58
C LYS A 679 -5.40 -11.82 10.10
N LYS A 680 -5.63 -10.55 9.75
CA LYS A 680 -5.88 -10.14 8.35
C LYS A 680 -4.63 -10.24 7.49
N ALA A 681 -3.48 -9.88 8.06
CA ALA A 681 -2.22 -9.97 7.35
C ALA A 681 -1.85 -11.44 7.02
N ILE A 682 -2.15 -12.37 7.94
CA ILE A 682 -2.03 -13.82 7.70
C ILE A 682 -2.99 -14.30 6.59
N GLN A 683 -4.23 -13.79 6.53
CA GLN A 683 -5.16 -14.13 5.45
C GLN A 683 -4.63 -13.74 4.08
N ILE A 684 -3.98 -12.58 3.95
CA ILE A 684 -3.37 -12.12 2.70
C ILE A 684 -2.22 -13.04 2.29
N ILE A 685 -1.32 -13.39 3.22
CA ILE A 685 -0.23 -14.33 2.96
C ILE A 685 -0.78 -15.68 2.50
N ASN A 686 -1.79 -16.20 3.19
CA ASN A 686 -2.43 -17.46 2.83
C ASN A 686 -3.04 -17.37 1.43
N ARG A 687 -3.72 -16.27 1.10
CA ARG A 687 -4.29 -16.03 -0.22
C ARG A 687 -3.23 -16.03 -1.32
N VAL A 688 -2.09 -15.35 -1.12
CA VAL A 688 -0.99 -15.37 -2.10
C VAL A 688 -0.39 -16.77 -2.23
N ARG A 689 -0.24 -17.49 -1.12
CA ARG A 689 0.22 -18.88 -1.14
C ARG A 689 -0.73 -19.79 -1.92
N ASP A 690 -2.04 -19.59 -1.78
CA ASP A 690 -3.04 -20.36 -2.52
C ASP A 690 -2.90 -20.10 -4.03
N LYS A 691 -2.68 -18.85 -4.46
CA LYS A 691 -2.39 -18.50 -5.86
C LYS A 691 -1.11 -19.16 -6.38
N LEU A 692 -0.04 -19.17 -5.58
CA LEU A 692 1.25 -19.80 -5.93
C LEU A 692 1.21 -21.35 -5.87
N THR A 693 0.14 -21.93 -5.32
CA THR A 693 -0.03 -23.40 -5.25
C THR A 693 -1.15 -23.92 -6.13
N GLY A 694 -1.92 -23.03 -6.78
CA GLY A 694 -3.05 -23.40 -7.63
C GLY A 694 -4.29 -23.83 -6.84
N ARG A 695 -4.45 -23.34 -5.59
CA ARG A 695 -5.58 -23.66 -4.68
C ARG A 695 -6.49 -22.46 -4.44
N ASP A 696 -6.52 -21.52 -5.38
CA ASP A 696 -7.13 -20.21 -5.21
C ASP A 696 -8.60 -20.13 -5.67
N PHE A 697 -9.02 -21.02 -6.58
CA PHE A 697 -10.41 -21.15 -7.03
C PHE A 697 -11.20 -22.13 -6.16
N SER A 698 -10.61 -23.29 -5.90
CA SER A 698 -11.13 -24.34 -5.03
C SER A 698 -10.02 -24.72 -4.05
N HIS A 699 -10.31 -24.68 -2.74
CA HIS A 699 -9.30 -25.02 -1.73
C HIS A 699 -8.98 -26.53 -1.68
N ASP A 700 -9.91 -27.35 -2.19
CA ASP A 700 -9.82 -28.82 -2.17
C ASP A 700 -9.04 -29.40 -3.37
N GLU A 701 -8.93 -28.65 -4.46
CA GLU A 701 -8.26 -29.08 -5.69
C GLU A 701 -6.99 -28.26 -5.97
N THR A 702 -5.94 -28.94 -6.43
CA THR A 702 -4.72 -28.28 -6.92
C THR A 702 -4.72 -28.20 -8.43
N LEU A 703 -4.83 -26.98 -8.95
CA LEU A 703 -4.76 -26.70 -10.37
C LEU A 703 -3.31 -26.69 -10.87
N ASP A 704 -3.08 -27.30 -12.04
CA ASP A 704 -1.85 -27.14 -12.81
C ASP A 704 -1.76 -25.75 -13.45
N VAL A 705 -0.57 -25.37 -13.92
CA VAL A 705 -0.33 -24.02 -14.46
C VAL A 705 -1.22 -23.71 -15.66
N PRO A 706 -1.32 -24.56 -16.70
CA PRO A 706 -2.21 -24.32 -17.83
C PRO A 706 -3.67 -24.09 -17.43
N THR A 707 -4.23 -24.96 -16.57
CA THR A 707 -5.64 -24.84 -16.15
C THR A 707 -5.89 -23.58 -15.34
N GLN A 708 -4.98 -23.25 -14.41
CA GLN A 708 -5.07 -22.02 -13.63
C GLN A 708 -5.04 -20.78 -14.53
N VAL A 709 -4.11 -20.72 -15.48
CA VAL A 709 -4.00 -19.59 -16.43
C VAL A 709 -5.25 -19.48 -17.31
N GLU A 710 -5.83 -20.61 -17.75
CA GLU A 710 -7.08 -20.62 -18.52
C GLU A 710 -8.25 -20.02 -17.72
N LEU A 711 -8.42 -20.41 -16.46
CA LEU A 711 -9.48 -19.86 -15.61
C LEU A 711 -9.27 -18.35 -15.36
N LEU A 712 -8.03 -17.91 -15.17
CA LEU A 712 -7.73 -16.49 -15.01
C LEU A 712 -8.05 -15.68 -16.27
N ILE A 713 -7.72 -16.22 -17.45
CA ILE A 713 -8.07 -15.60 -18.73
C ILE A 713 -9.59 -15.51 -18.88
N LYS A 714 -10.33 -16.59 -18.59
CA LYS A 714 -11.80 -16.60 -18.63
C LYS A 714 -12.42 -15.57 -17.69
N GLN A 715 -11.92 -15.46 -16.46
CA GLN A 715 -12.39 -14.45 -15.50
C GLN A 715 -12.17 -13.03 -16.04
N ALA A 716 -11.02 -12.77 -16.66
CA ALA A 716 -10.67 -11.46 -17.18
C ALA A 716 -11.46 -11.06 -18.41
N THR A 717 -11.83 -12.02 -19.25
CA THR A 717 -12.58 -11.77 -20.49
C THR A 717 -14.09 -11.86 -20.31
N SER A 718 -14.59 -12.29 -19.15
CA SER A 718 -16.01 -12.41 -18.89
C SER A 718 -16.70 -11.04 -18.90
N HIS A 719 -17.73 -10.89 -19.71
CA HIS A 719 -18.53 -9.67 -19.78
C HIS A 719 -19.30 -9.41 -18.48
N GLU A 720 -19.72 -10.47 -17.77
CA GLU A 720 -20.35 -10.37 -16.44
C GLU A 720 -19.43 -9.65 -15.45
N ASN A 721 -18.14 -9.97 -15.52
CA ASN A 721 -17.12 -9.37 -14.66
C ASN A 721 -16.79 -7.93 -15.10
N LEU A 722 -16.58 -7.72 -16.40
CA LEU A 722 -16.18 -6.42 -16.94
C LEU A 722 -17.27 -5.35 -16.79
N CYS A 723 -18.56 -5.71 -16.95
CA CYS A 723 -19.66 -4.74 -16.86
C CYS A 723 -19.92 -4.22 -15.44
N GLN A 724 -19.46 -4.95 -14.41
CA GLN A 724 -19.55 -4.54 -13.01
C GLN A 724 -18.47 -3.53 -12.61
N CYS A 725 -17.41 -3.40 -13.41
CA CYS A 725 -16.34 -2.44 -13.12
C CYS A 725 -16.85 -1.00 -13.17
N TYR A 726 -16.32 -0.15 -12.29
CA TYR A 726 -16.66 1.28 -12.24
C TYR A 726 -16.46 1.95 -13.61
N ILE A 727 -17.33 2.90 -13.98
CA ILE A 727 -17.30 3.60 -15.29
C ILE A 727 -15.90 4.20 -15.60
N GLY A 728 -15.13 4.59 -14.57
CA GLY A 728 -13.74 5.07 -14.69
C GLY A 728 -12.66 4.03 -15.00
N TRP A 729 -12.99 2.74 -15.01
CA TRP A 729 -12.11 1.65 -15.44
C TRP A 729 -12.08 1.47 -16.96
N SER A 730 -13.06 2.02 -17.66
CA SER A 730 -12.96 2.23 -19.09
C SER A 730 -12.10 3.47 -19.36
N VAL A 731 -11.50 3.57 -20.55
CA VAL A 731 -10.71 4.73 -21.01
C VAL A 731 -11.51 6.06 -20.97
N ASN A 732 -12.78 6.01 -20.57
CA ASN A 732 -13.87 6.82 -21.07
C ASN A 732 -14.62 7.62 -19.98
N ALA A 733 -14.14 7.63 -18.74
CA ALA A 733 -14.65 8.58 -17.75
C ALA A 733 -13.88 9.90 -17.81
N PRO A 734 -14.53 11.07 -17.66
CA PRO A 734 -13.82 12.28 -17.30
C PRO A 734 -13.03 12.01 -15.99
N PRO A 735 -11.91 12.73 -15.74
CA PRO A 735 -11.32 12.72 -14.39
C PRO A 735 -12.45 12.97 -13.38
N PRO A 736 -12.43 12.35 -12.20
CA PRO A 736 -13.48 12.59 -11.22
C PRO A 736 -13.60 14.10 -11.03
N SER A 737 -14.68 14.68 -11.59
CA SER A 737 -14.94 16.08 -11.41
C SER A 737 -15.12 16.27 -9.90
N PRO A 738 -14.56 17.31 -9.28
CA PRO A 738 -14.81 17.62 -7.87
C PRO A 738 -16.31 17.70 -7.53
N ALA A 739 -17.15 17.86 -8.56
CA ALA A 739 -18.59 18.05 -8.46
C ALA A 739 -19.42 16.85 -7.98
N ARG A 740 -18.88 15.61 -7.87
CA ARG A 740 -19.65 14.50 -7.24
C ARG A 740 -19.60 14.50 -5.70
N PHE A 741 -18.86 15.42 -5.08
CA PHE A 741 -18.91 15.65 -3.63
C PHE A 741 -19.85 16.79 -3.21
N CYS A 742 -20.34 17.62 -4.15
CA CYS A 742 -21.30 18.67 -3.83
C CYS A 742 -22.76 18.17 -3.67
N SER A 743 -23.06 16.90 -3.91
CA SER A 743 -24.40 16.35 -3.66
C SER A 743 -24.72 16.19 -2.17
N ALA A 744 -23.74 16.30 -1.28
CA ALA A 744 -23.96 16.41 0.17
C ALA A 744 -24.33 17.83 0.65
N PHE A 745 -24.31 18.84 -0.24
CA PHE A 745 -24.61 20.24 0.08
C PHE A 745 -25.93 20.74 -0.52
N ARG A 746 -26.80 19.85 -1.02
CA ARG A 746 -28.18 20.15 -1.42
C ARG A 746 -29.18 19.60 -0.39
N LEU A 747 -29.09 20.08 0.84
CA LEU A 747 -30.21 20.06 1.78
C LEU A 747 -30.34 21.47 2.37
N ASP A 748 -31.55 22.01 2.27
CA ASP A 748 -32.03 23.31 2.75
C ASP A 748 -31.60 24.58 2.00
N LEU A 749 -32.09 24.71 0.76
CA LEU A 749 -32.36 26.03 0.15
C LEU A 749 -33.83 26.19 -0.29
N SER A 750 -34.74 25.45 0.36
CA SER A 750 -36.19 25.46 0.07
C SER A 750 -36.99 26.37 1.01
N PHE A 751 -36.33 27.24 1.78
CA PHE A 751 -36.95 28.04 2.83
C PHE A 751 -36.47 29.50 2.83
N LEU A 752 -36.43 30.16 1.67
CA LEU A 752 -36.28 31.63 1.60
C LEU A 752 -36.57 32.26 0.21
N LEU A 753 -37.54 31.73 -0.55
CA LEU A 753 -38.05 32.41 -1.74
C LEU A 753 -39.59 32.37 -1.76
N SER A 754 -40.18 33.12 -0.84
CA SER A 754 -41.54 33.66 -1.00
C SER A 754 -41.40 35.17 -0.90
N PHE A 755 -41.25 35.85 -2.05
CA PHE A 755 -41.67 37.24 -2.26
C PHE A 755 -41.42 37.64 -3.74
N ARG A 756 -42.53 37.78 -4.50
CA ARG A 756 -42.79 38.70 -5.63
C ARG A 756 -41.85 38.60 -6.88
N CYS A 757 -42.28 38.75 -8.13
CA CYS A 757 -43.54 39.00 -8.84
C CYS A 757 -43.23 38.82 -10.35
N PRO A 758 -44.24 38.86 -11.24
CA PRO A 758 -44.21 38.27 -12.58
C PRO A 758 -43.69 39.23 -13.67
N PHE A 759 -43.25 38.66 -14.79
CA PHE A 759 -43.36 39.30 -16.10
C PHE A 759 -43.71 38.24 -17.15
N TRP A 760 -44.87 38.48 -17.78
CA TRP A 760 -45.58 37.78 -18.87
C TRP A 760 -46.34 36.51 -18.51
#